data_AF-A0A2W6EY34-F1
#
_entry.id   AF-A0A2W6EY34-F1
#
_cell.length_a   1.000
_cell.length_b   1.000
_cell.length_c   1.000
_cell.angle_alpha   90.00
_cell.angle_beta   90.00
_cell.angle_gamma   90.00
#
_symmetry.space_group_name_H-M   'P 1'
#
loop_
_entity.id
_entity.type
_entity.pdbx_description
1 polymer ?
#
loop_
_entity_poly.entity_id
_entity_poly.type
_entity_poly.pdbx_seq_one_letter_code
_entity_poly.pdbx_strand_id
1 'polypeptide(L)'
;MVTTQSAKRAPAVDNLGSTRRTLRALLASALGVLPLCELFTDVRWLFEVWVAMLIAVAPAALLRRWRRPKVLHTWLGLALVVVWLTARYAPHHALGGLLPTFASWHDIGNLMSSVHDTTSNGVAPVHTTLAIKFVLSAMLALLAALVDLIAVVGRRGALAGVPLLVVYTVSGAVPRHPVSWLWFLGAAAGFLLLLSIDADDEVRGWGRIIPRAGESRPTAPIGVSGPRIAAIALGVAVVLPLLAPDKPANLIADALHNNNGPGGGVSAGGFGASGGIALNPFDALKGDLQLRKPVKLFTITLADKPTAAPFYLRANVLMNYTDRGWSAMRHLGNENVGTTFFGTTPPTSATNSVTFTARMHVLGLSDNPPVFGRPTSVDGLDGDAEWSRNDQLLLGPKVHNGQNITQQISQPAPTAAELAAASAEVPTDVAAALEVPPAMPAKVTALVHQITAAKVGPYAKARALSDYFTDRANGFNYSLSTKSGDSGSDLVDFLTNKAGFCQQYAAAMGIMLRIAGVPARVVLGYTHAAPDNNGAFTVSTNDAHAWVEAYFSGQGWIPFDPTPLAGINGGAQANLPWAPHPRVSGETDPGVPTISTSSRPSGGSTASTANAAAPTTRRSGVTGIVTLIGWVLGSLVVLGLITLVPATTRWRRRRARLRAAGLGDPDPLWAELSDTAVDLGYVWSAARSPRQVSGWLGRQVDSPAAQSLSSLATAVELARYAPERPNASASLVADLRTVEARLRSERSRSVRIGARLLPASLGWRRLRFAVPRRRRR
;
A
#
# COMPACT_ATOMS: atom_id res chain seq x y z
N MET A 1 -10.35 -41.62 -60.16
CA MET A 1 -10.76 -40.23 -59.88
C MET A 1 -11.98 -40.27 -58.97
N VAL A 2 -11.82 -40.36 -57.64
CA VAL A 2 -12.89 -40.12 -56.66
C VAL A 2 -12.23 -39.51 -55.42
N THR A 3 -12.28 -38.19 -55.32
CA THR A 3 -11.78 -37.40 -54.19
C THR A 3 -12.93 -37.22 -53.20
N THR A 4 -12.88 -37.92 -52.08
CA THR A 4 -13.78 -37.69 -50.94
C THR A 4 -13.34 -36.44 -50.18
N GLN A 5 -14.03 -35.34 -50.43
CA GLN A 5 -13.90 -34.09 -49.67
C GLN A 5 -14.42 -34.30 -48.24
N SER A 6 -13.50 -34.52 -47.31
CA SER A 6 -13.78 -34.48 -45.86
C SER A 6 -14.06 -33.04 -45.46
N ALA A 7 -15.33 -32.71 -45.28
CA ALA A 7 -15.77 -31.44 -44.72
C ALA A 7 -15.27 -31.30 -43.27
N LYS A 8 -14.16 -30.56 -43.08
CA LYS A 8 -13.70 -30.07 -41.78
C LYS A 8 -14.80 -29.21 -41.15
N ARG A 9 -15.63 -29.81 -40.28
CA ARG A 9 -16.48 -29.07 -39.34
C ARG A 9 -15.59 -28.18 -38.48
N ALA A 10 -15.81 -26.87 -38.54
CA ALA A 10 -15.17 -25.91 -37.64
C ALA A 10 -15.42 -26.30 -36.16
N PRO A 11 -14.41 -26.23 -35.28
CA PRO A 11 -14.57 -26.62 -33.88
C PRO A 11 -15.60 -25.71 -33.21
N ALA A 12 -16.61 -26.33 -32.58
CA ALA A 12 -17.60 -25.63 -31.76
C ALA A 12 -16.86 -24.82 -30.68
N VAL A 13 -17.11 -23.51 -30.67
CA VAL A 13 -16.43 -22.57 -29.77
C VAL A 13 -16.87 -22.85 -28.33
N ASP A 14 -15.94 -23.26 -27.46
CA ASP A 14 -16.20 -23.51 -26.04
C ASP A 14 -16.36 -22.18 -25.26
N ASN A 15 -17.45 -21.46 -25.54
CA ASN A 15 -17.75 -20.15 -24.94
C ASN A 15 -17.88 -20.24 -23.41
N LEU A 16 -18.36 -21.37 -22.87
CA LEU A 16 -18.47 -21.61 -21.43
C LEU A 16 -17.11 -21.73 -20.74
N GLY A 17 -16.09 -22.25 -21.44
CA GLY A 17 -14.72 -22.27 -20.96
C GLY A 17 -14.15 -20.86 -20.77
N SER A 18 -14.38 -19.95 -21.72
CA SER A 18 -13.84 -18.58 -21.67
C SER A 18 -14.41 -17.74 -20.52
N THR A 19 -15.71 -17.88 -20.20
CA THR A 19 -16.33 -17.21 -19.05
C THR A 19 -15.77 -17.74 -17.73
N ARG A 20 -15.54 -19.05 -17.60
CA ARG A 20 -14.95 -19.63 -16.38
C ARG A 20 -13.52 -19.13 -16.14
N ARG A 21 -12.71 -18.98 -17.19
CA ARG A 21 -11.37 -18.39 -17.07
C ARG A 21 -11.42 -16.93 -16.61
N THR A 22 -12.33 -16.15 -17.19
CA THR A 22 -12.54 -14.74 -16.81
C THR A 22 -12.88 -14.61 -15.32
N LEU A 23 -13.76 -15.46 -14.79
CA LEU A 23 -14.12 -15.45 -13.37
C LEU A 23 -12.97 -15.86 -12.45
N ARG A 24 -12.17 -16.86 -12.84
CA ARG A 24 -10.98 -17.26 -12.09
C ARG A 24 -9.91 -16.17 -12.10
N ALA A 25 -9.68 -15.52 -13.24
CA ALA A 25 -8.74 -14.39 -13.36
C ALA A 25 -9.18 -13.18 -12.52
N LEU A 26 -10.47 -12.87 -12.48
CA LEU A 26 -11.02 -11.82 -11.61
C LEU A 26 -10.83 -12.17 -10.13
N LEU A 27 -11.16 -13.40 -9.72
CA LEU A 27 -10.96 -13.84 -8.33
C LEU A 27 -9.49 -13.83 -7.94
N ALA A 28 -8.60 -14.27 -8.84
CA ALA A 28 -7.16 -14.19 -8.64
C ALA A 28 -6.68 -12.75 -8.46
N SER A 29 -7.20 -11.82 -9.27
CA SER A 29 -6.86 -10.39 -9.15
C SER A 29 -7.35 -9.81 -7.83
N ALA A 30 -8.58 -10.13 -7.41
CA ALA A 30 -9.17 -9.67 -6.15
C ALA A 30 -8.40 -10.18 -4.92
N LEU A 31 -7.91 -11.43 -4.97
CA LEU A 31 -7.09 -12.01 -3.92
C LEU A 31 -5.63 -11.50 -3.96
N GLY A 32 -5.08 -11.25 -5.15
CA GLY A 32 -3.72 -10.78 -5.34
C GLY A 32 -3.46 -9.35 -4.86
N VAL A 33 -4.51 -8.54 -4.66
CA VAL A 33 -4.38 -7.18 -4.11
C VAL A 33 -4.50 -7.10 -2.58
N LEU A 34 -4.84 -8.20 -1.90
CA LEU A 34 -4.94 -8.24 -0.43
C LEU A 34 -3.66 -7.81 0.31
N PRO A 35 -2.43 -8.13 -0.16
CA PRO A 35 -1.21 -7.66 0.48
C PRO A 35 -1.16 -6.13 0.67
N LEU A 36 -1.72 -5.34 -0.26
CA LEU A 36 -1.74 -3.88 -0.17
C LEU A 36 -2.43 -3.34 1.09
N CYS A 37 -3.21 -4.15 1.82
CA CYS A 37 -3.76 -3.79 3.12
C CYS A 37 -2.67 -3.40 4.13
N GLU A 38 -1.43 -3.85 3.98
CA GLU A 38 -0.30 -3.47 4.84
C GLU A 38 0.16 -2.02 4.63
N LEU A 39 -0.13 -1.42 3.47
CA LEU A 39 0.25 -0.03 3.17
C LEU A 39 -0.71 1.00 3.75
N PHE A 40 -1.92 0.59 4.15
CA PHE A 40 -3.01 1.51 4.51
C PHE A 40 -3.54 1.24 5.91
N THR A 41 -3.96 2.30 6.60
CA THR A 41 -4.49 2.18 7.97
C THR A 41 -5.87 1.54 8.07
N ASP A 42 -6.62 1.48 6.95
CA ASP A 42 -7.97 0.94 6.89
C ASP A 42 -8.15 0.03 5.67
N VAL A 43 -9.18 -0.82 5.70
CA VAL A 43 -9.49 -1.80 4.65
C VAL A 43 -10.70 -1.41 3.80
N ARG A 44 -11.29 -0.23 4.01
CA ARG A 44 -12.55 0.15 3.33
C ARG A 44 -12.34 0.40 1.84
N TRP A 45 -11.14 0.87 1.46
CA TRP A 45 -10.74 1.04 0.06
C TRP A 45 -10.79 -0.26 -0.74
N LEU A 46 -10.58 -1.42 -0.09
CA LEU A 46 -10.56 -2.73 -0.76
C LEU A 46 -11.90 -3.04 -1.42
N PHE A 47 -13.01 -2.64 -0.78
CA PHE A 47 -14.33 -2.82 -1.34
C PHE A 47 -14.52 -2.00 -2.62
N GLU A 48 -14.08 -0.73 -2.63
CA GLU A 48 -14.18 0.15 -3.80
C GLU A 48 -13.33 -0.37 -4.96
N VAL A 49 -12.13 -0.89 -4.66
CA VAL A 49 -11.26 -1.55 -5.63
C VAL A 49 -11.92 -2.79 -6.23
N TRP A 50 -12.50 -3.68 -5.42
CA TRP A 50 -13.16 -4.89 -5.93
C TRP A 50 -14.37 -4.57 -6.82
N VAL A 51 -15.12 -3.51 -6.50
CA VAL A 51 -16.19 -3.01 -7.37
C VAL A 51 -15.63 -2.52 -8.70
N ALA A 52 -14.54 -1.72 -8.68
CA ALA A 52 -13.89 -1.24 -9.89
C ALA A 52 -13.38 -2.40 -10.78
N MET A 53 -12.73 -3.40 -10.18
CA MET A 53 -12.28 -4.61 -10.88
C MET A 53 -13.44 -5.40 -11.50
N LEU A 54 -14.55 -5.54 -10.76
CA LEU A 54 -15.74 -6.22 -11.25
C LEU A 54 -16.33 -5.49 -12.46
N ILE A 55 -16.43 -4.16 -12.41
CA ILE A 55 -16.92 -3.34 -13.52
C ILE A 55 -15.98 -3.45 -14.74
N ALA A 56 -14.66 -3.51 -14.51
CA ALA A 56 -13.67 -3.67 -15.58
C ALA A 56 -13.81 -5.00 -16.34
N VAL A 57 -14.13 -6.10 -15.65
CA VAL A 57 -14.03 -7.45 -16.22
C VAL A 57 -15.39 -8.10 -16.53
N ALA A 58 -16.45 -7.80 -15.75
CA ALA A 58 -17.76 -8.45 -15.91
C ALA A 58 -18.40 -8.26 -17.31
N PRO A 59 -18.32 -7.09 -17.97
CA PRO A 59 -18.85 -6.91 -19.32
C PRO A 59 -18.14 -7.81 -20.34
N ALA A 60 -16.82 -7.97 -20.21
CA ALA A 60 -16.05 -8.87 -21.06
C ALA A 60 -16.46 -10.33 -20.84
N ALA A 61 -16.66 -10.75 -19.58
CA ALA A 61 -17.15 -12.08 -19.23
C ALA A 61 -18.51 -12.40 -19.87
N LEU A 62 -19.41 -11.40 -19.90
CA LEU A 62 -20.75 -11.51 -20.47
C LEU A 62 -20.71 -11.61 -22.00
N LEU A 63 -19.93 -10.75 -22.67
CA LEU A 63 -19.77 -10.77 -24.12
C LEU A 63 -19.15 -12.09 -24.62
N ARG A 64 -18.18 -12.62 -23.88
CA ARG A 64 -17.51 -13.90 -24.15
C ARG A 64 -18.44 -15.12 -24.06
N ARG A 65 -19.61 -14.98 -23.45
CA ARG A 65 -20.63 -16.03 -23.44
C ARG A 65 -21.22 -16.30 -24.83
N TRP A 66 -21.22 -15.28 -25.70
CA TRP A 66 -21.84 -15.35 -27.04
C TRP A 66 -20.85 -15.20 -28.18
N ARG A 67 -19.66 -14.64 -27.93
CA ARG A 67 -18.64 -14.39 -28.95
C ARG A 67 -17.28 -14.90 -28.49
N ARG A 68 -16.38 -15.19 -29.45
CA ARG A 68 -14.98 -15.50 -29.14
C ARG A 68 -14.32 -14.35 -28.36
N PRO A 69 -13.43 -14.64 -27.41
CA PRO A 69 -12.72 -13.59 -26.67
C PRO A 69 -11.90 -12.73 -27.65
N LYS A 70 -12.13 -11.42 -27.59
CA LYS A 70 -11.39 -10.39 -28.33
C LYS A 70 -10.96 -9.31 -27.35
N VAL A 71 -9.85 -8.65 -27.65
CA VAL A 71 -9.34 -7.48 -26.91
C VAL A 71 -10.41 -6.41 -26.77
N LEU A 72 -11.22 -6.18 -27.82
CA LEU A 72 -12.28 -5.19 -27.83
C LEU A 72 -13.32 -5.37 -26.70
N HIS A 73 -13.52 -6.58 -26.18
CA HIS A 73 -14.48 -6.81 -25.10
C HIS A 73 -14.05 -6.18 -23.77
N THR A 74 -12.75 -5.97 -23.55
CA THR A 74 -12.20 -5.38 -22.33
C THR A 74 -12.38 -3.85 -22.31
N TRP A 75 -12.38 -3.20 -23.47
CA TRP A 75 -12.59 -1.75 -23.61
C TRP A 75 -13.95 -1.29 -23.09
N LEU A 76 -15.00 -2.10 -23.26
CA LEU A 76 -16.33 -1.78 -22.71
C LEU A 76 -16.30 -1.69 -21.18
N GLY A 77 -15.57 -2.59 -20.52
CA GLY A 77 -15.41 -2.55 -19.06
C GLY A 77 -14.60 -1.35 -18.59
N LEU A 78 -13.51 -1.01 -19.29
CA LEU A 78 -12.71 0.17 -18.97
C LEU A 78 -13.51 1.47 -19.12
N ALA A 79 -14.32 1.60 -20.17
CA ALA A 79 -15.21 2.75 -20.33
C ALA A 79 -16.21 2.86 -19.17
N LEU A 80 -16.77 1.74 -18.71
CA LEU A 80 -17.67 1.71 -17.56
C LEU A 80 -16.97 2.04 -16.23
N VAL A 81 -15.70 1.66 -16.08
CA VAL A 81 -14.88 2.07 -14.92
C VAL A 81 -14.70 3.58 -14.91
N VAL A 82 -14.42 4.23 -16.04
CA VAL A 82 -14.30 5.69 -16.12
C VAL A 82 -15.60 6.38 -15.69
N VAL A 83 -16.75 5.90 -16.16
CA VAL A 83 -18.07 6.42 -15.75
C VAL A 83 -18.28 6.24 -14.24
N TRP A 84 -17.97 5.06 -13.71
CA TRP A 84 -18.12 4.79 -12.27
C TRP A 84 -17.19 5.64 -11.40
N LEU A 85 -15.92 5.80 -11.80
CA LEU A 85 -14.95 6.65 -11.11
C LEU A 85 -15.41 8.11 -11.11
N THR A 86 -15.87 8.60 -12.25
CA THR A 86 -16.39 9.97 -12.39
C THR A 86 -17.57 10.18 -11.46
N ALA A 87 -18.56 9.27 -11.47
CA ALA A 87 -19.74 9.36 -10.62
C ALA A 87 -19.43 9.27 -9.14
N ARG A 88 -18.40 8.50 -8.76
CA ARG A 88 -18.06 8.25 -7.36
C ARG A 88 -17.21 9.37 -6.75
N TYR A 89 -16.28 9.93 -7.51
CA TYR A 89 -15.22 10.81 -7.01
C TYR A 89 -15.31 12.25 -7.54
N ALA A 90 -15.93 12.49 -8.71
CA ALA A 90 -16.09 13.81 -9.31
C ALA A 90 -17.51 14.06 -9.88
N PRO A 91 -18.60 13.86 -9.09
CA PRO A 91 -19.97 13.95 -9.60
C PRO A 91 -20.43 15.38 -9.90
N HIS A 92 -19.82 16.40 -9.30
CA HIS A 92 -20.35 17.77 -9.26
C HIS A 92 -20.36 18.45 -10.63
N HIS A 93 -19.32 18.26 -11.43
CA HIS A 93 -19.19 18.85 -12.76
C HIS A 93 -19.43 17.82 -13.89
N ALA A 94 -19.77 16.59 -13.55
CA ALA A 94 -20.02 15.54 -14.53
C ALA A 94 -21.40 15.69 -15.19
N LEU A 95 -21.49 15.42 -16.49
CA LEU A 95 -22.74 15.50 -17.23
C LEU A 95 -23.70 14.42 -16.73
N GLY A 96 -24.80 14.84 -16.10
CA GLY A 96 -25.73 13.94 -15.41
C GLY A 96 -25.11 13.16 -14.24
N GLY A 97 -23.97 13.62 -13.70
CA GLY A 97 -23.24 12.94 -12.62
C GLY A 97 -22.53 11.65 -13.05
N LEU A 98 -22.44 11.35 -14.36
CA LEU A 98 -21.93 10.06 -14.87
C LEU A 98 -20.83 10.23 -15.93
N LEU A 99 -21.01 11.14 -16.88
CA LEU A 99 -20.07 11.32 -17.99
C LEU A 99 -19.08 12.45 -17.66
N PRO A 100 -17.76 12.21 -17.78
CA PRO A 100 -16.76 13.22 -17.48
C PRO A 100 -16.85 14.39 -18.46
N THR A 101 -16.90 15.61 -17.93
CA THR A 101 -16.78 16.86 -18.70
C THR A 101 -15.37 17.42 -18.59
N PHE A 102 -15.06 18.48 -19.34
CA PHE A 102 -13.78 19.19 -19.21
C PHE A 102 -13.56 19.71 -17.77
N ALA A 103 -14.62 20.14 -17.09
CA ALA A 103 -14.55 20.58 -15.69
C ALA A 103 -14.34 19.41 -14.70
N SER A 104 -14.94 18.23 -14.95
CA SER A 104 -14.66 17.02 -14.16
C SER A 104 -13.20 16.59 -14.24
N TRP A 105 -12.54 16.79 -15.39
CA TRP A 105 -11.11 16.51 -15.54
C TRP A 105 -10.25 17.41 -14.65
N HIS A 106 -10.67 18.65 -14.42
CA HIS A 106 -10.00 19.55 -13.47
C HIS A 106 -10.16 19.06 -12.02
N ASP A 107 -11.36 18.62 -11.63
CA ASP A 107 -11.58 18.01 -10.30
C ASP A 107 -10.71 16.76 -10.08
N ILE A 108 -10.58 15.91 -11.10
CA ILE A 108 -9.70 14.74 -11.08
C ILE A 108 -8.22 15.17 -10.99
N GLY A 109 -7.83 16.24 -11.71
CA GLY A 109 -6.50 16.83 -11.62
C GLY A 109 -6.17 17.30 -10.20
N ASN A 110 -7.12 17.95 -9.52
CA ASN A 110 -6.98 18.39 -8.13
C ASN A 110 -6.90 17.20 -7.15
N LEU A 111 -7.59 16.09 -7.44
CA LEU A 111 -7.39 14.85 -6.69
C LEU A 111 -5.97 14.29 -6.91
N MET A 112 -5.41 14.36 -8.12
CA MET A 112 -4.04 13.89 -8.40
C MET A 112 -2.97 14.71 -7.71
N SER A 113 -3.09 16.05 -7.66
CA SER A 113 -2.16 16.88 -6.88
C SER A 113 -2.25 16.55 -5.38
N SER A 114 -3.47 16.33 -4.86
CA SER A 114 -3.67 15.93 -3.46
C SER A 114 -3.01 14.59 -3.10
N VAL A 115 -2.87 13.66 -4.06
CA VAL A 115 -2.12 12.39 -3.83
C VAL A 115 -0.63 12.68 -3.68
N HIS A 116 -0.08 13.58 -4.48
CA HIS A 116 1.32 13.99 -4.36
C HIS A 116 1.59 14.56 -2.96
N ASP A 117 0.73 15.45 -2.48
CA ASP A 117 0.86 16.07 -1.15
C ASP A 117 0.71 15.07 -0.01
N THR A 118 -0.18 14.08 -0.16
CA THR A 118 -0.38 13.04 0.87
C THR A 118 0.78 12.03 0.88
N THR A 119 1.38 11.75 -0.28
CA THR A 119 2.45 10.76 -0.44
C THR A 119 3.82 11.33 -0.09
N SER A 120 4.06 12.63 -0.37
CA SER A 120 5.28 13.33 0.06
C SER A 120 5.29 13.60 1.57
N ASN A 121 4.11 13.77 2.19
CA ASN A 121 4.01 14.10 3.61
C ASN A 121 3.68 12.93 4.55
N GLY A 122 3.35 11.74 4.02
CA GLY A 122 2.91 10.59 4.80
C GLY A 122 3.89 9.43 4.76
N VAL A 123 4.30 8.93 5.92
CA VAL A 123 5.06 7.68 6.06
C VAL A 123 4.07 6.52 6.17
N ALA A 124 4.33 5.39 5.50
CA ALA A 124 3.46 4.23 5.57
C ALA A 124 3.32 3.71 7.03
N PRO A 125 2.13 3.26 7.48
CA PRO A 125 0.88 3.11 6.72
C PRO A 125 0.14 4.44 6.51
N VAL A 126 -0.26 4.73 5.27
CA VAL A 126 -0.89 5.99 4.88
C VAL A 126 -2.41 5.93 5.12
N HIS A 127 -3.00 7.03 5.59
CA HIS A 127 -4.46 7.14 5.70
C HIS A 127 -5.11 7.22 4.32
N THR A 128 -6.21 6.48 4.08
CA THR A 128 -6.86 6.50 2.77
C THR A 128 -7.73 7.74 2.58
N THR A 129 -7.16 8.74 1.91
CA THR A 129 -7.91 9.91 1.42
C THR A 129 -8.77 9.52 0.22
N LEU A 130 -9.75 10.37 -0.12
CA LEU A 130 -10.62 10.17 -1.28
C LEU A 130 -9.81 10.09 -2.60
N ALA A 131 -8.72 10.86 -2.68
CA ALA A 131 -7.80 10.86 -3.79
C ALA A 131 -7.04 9.53 -3.95
N ILE A 132 -6.51 8.98 -2.85
CA ILE A 132 -5.84 7.67 -2.83
C ILE A 132 -6.81 6.56 -3.26
N LYS A 133 -8.06 6.58 -2.77
CA LYS A 133 -9.08 5.58 -3.15
C LYS A 133 -9.40 5.62 -4.64
N PHE A 134 -9.47 6.81 -5.24
CA PHE A 134 -9.63 6.97 -6.68
C PHE A 134 -8.46 6.34 -7.44
N VAL A 135 -7.21 6.65 -7.08
CA VAL A 135 -6.01 6.10 -7.75
C VAL A 135 -5.96 4.58 -7.64
N LEU A 136 -6.12 4.04 -6.43
CA LEU A 136 -6.14 2.60 -6.20
C LEU A 136 -7.23 1.92 -7.04
N SER A 137 -8.44 2.47 -7.04
CA SER A 137 -9.55 1.92 -7.82
C SER A 137 -9.26 1.94 -9.32
N ALA A 138 -8.70 3.03 -9.85
CA ALA A 138 -8.36 3.17 -11.25
C ALA A 138 -7.23 2.22 -11.68
N MET A 139 -6.11 2.23 -10.96
CA MET A 139 -4.94 1.41 -11.28
C MET A 139 -5.24 -0.08 -11.14
N LEU A 140 -5.93 -0.50 -10.08
CA LEU A 140 -6.22 -1.91 -9.85
C LEU A 140 -7.34 -2.44 -10.74
N ALA A 141 -8.24 -1.59 -11.23
CA ALA A 141 -9.17 -1.95 -12.31
C ALA A 141 -8.46 -2.19 -13.64
N LEU A 142 -7.49 -1.32 -13.99
CA LEU A 142 -6.62 -1.51 -15.18
C LEU A 142 -5.81 -2.80 -15.05
N LEU A 143 -5.26 -3.07 -13.87
CA LEU A 143 -4.52 -4.30 -13.59
C LEU A 143 -5.40 -5.55 -13.76
N ALA A 144 -6.62 -5.56 -13.21
CA ALA A 144 -7.56 -6.67 -13.40
C ALA A 144 -7.93 -6.88 -14.87
N ALA A 145 -8.10 -5.80 -15.64
CA ALA A 145 -8.31 -5.86 -17.08
C ALA A 145 -7.10 -6.44 -17.84
N LEU A 146 -5.88 -6.10 -17.42
CA LEU A 146 -4.63 -6.65 -17.97
C LEU A 146 -4.48 -8.16 -17.67
N VAL A 147 -4.71 -8.56 -16.42
CA VAL A 147 -4.70 -9.98 -15.99
C VAL A 147 -5.72 -10.78 -16.80
N ASP A 148 -6.93 -10.25 -16.99
CA ASP A 148 -7.97 -10.87 -17.82
C ASP A 148 -7.56 -11.00 -19.30
N LEU A 149 -6.93 -9.96 -19.87
CA LEU A 149 -6.42 -9.98 -21.24
C LEU A 149 -5.38 -11.09 -21.43
N ILE A 150 -4.41 -11.21 -20.53
CA ILE A 150 -3.34 -12.22 -20.60
C ILE A 150 -3.91 -13.63 -20.38
N ALA A 151 -4.73 -13.82 -19.33
CA ALA A 151 -5.27 -15.13 -18.97
C ALA A 151 -6.30 -15.66 -19.98
N VAL A 152 -7.14 -14.79 -20.55
CA VAL A 152 -8.28 -15.21 -21.39
C VAL A 152 -8.03 -15.00 -22.88
N VAL A 153 -7.54 -13.84 -23.28
CA VAL A 153 -7.25 -13.55 -24.71
C VAL A 153 -5.91 -14.16 -25.10
N GLY A 154 -4.87 -13.97 -24.28
CA GLY A 154 -3.55 -14.55 -24.46
C GLY A 154 -3.47 -16.05 -24.18
N ARG A 155 -4.45 -16.61 -23.46
CA ARG A 155 -4.47 -18.01 -23.00
C ARG A 155 -3.19 -18.42 -22.25
N ARG A 156 -2.64 -17.52 -21.43
CA ARG A 156 -1.46 -17.77 -20.60
C ARG A 156 -1.74 -17.38 -19.15
N GLY A 157 -2.32 -18.30 -18.38
CA GLY A 157 -2.68 -18.09 -16.98
C GLY A 157 -1.47 -17.76 -16.10
N ALA A 158 -0.36 -18.48 -16.24
CA ALA A 158 0.87 -18.27 -15.47
C ALA A 158 1.44 -16.86 -15.67
N LEU A 159 1.48 -16.36 -16.92
CA LEU A 159 1.96 -15.01 -17.22
C LEU A 159 1.04 -13.91 -16.67
N ALA A 160 -0.26 -14.21 -16.49
CA ALA A 160 -1.19 -13.29 -15.87
C ALA A 160 -0.90 -13.07 -14.38
N GLY A 161 -0.04 -13.90 -13.76
CA GLY A 161 0.47 -13.71 -12.41
C GLY A 161 1.53 -12.60 -12.31
N VAL A 162 2.23 -12.25 -13.40
CA VAL A 162 3.31 -11.25 -13.38
C VAL A 162 2.82 -9.87 -12.92
N PRO A 163 1.70 -9.30 -13.43
CA PRO A 163 1.18 -8.05 -12.91
C PRO A 163 0.80 -8.11 -11.42
N LEU A 164 0.29 -9.24 -10.93
CA LEU A 164 -0.05 -9.42 -9.52
C LEU A 164 1.19 -9.58 -8.63
N LEU A 165 2.27 -10.14 -9.18
CA LEU A 165 3.56 -10.20 -8.50
C LEU A 165 4.08 -8.79 -8.24
N VAL A 166 3.92 -7.85 -9.17
CA VAL A 166 4.30 -6.43 -8.96
C VAL A 166 3.55 -5.82 -7.77
N VAL A 167 2.26 -6.13 -7.62
CA VAL A 167 1.47 -5.66 -6.47
C VAL A 167 1.99 -6.25 -5.16
N TYR A 168 2.30 -7.55 -5.17
CA TYR A 168 2.89 -8.22 -4.02
C TYR A 168 4.27 -7.67 -3.67
N THR A 169 5.14 -7.41 -4.65
CA THR A 169 6.48 -6.87 -4.41
C THR A 169 6.40 -5.45 -3.86
N VAL A 170 5.52 -4.59 -4.37
CA VAL A 170 5.30 -3.25 -3.79
C VAL A 170 4.81 -3.35 -2.35
N SER A 171 3.88 -4.27 -2.09
CA SER A 171 3.37 -4.51 -0.73
C SER A 171 4.42 -5.05 0.23
N GLY A 172 5.37 -5.85 -0.25
CA GLY A 172 6.48 -6.35 0.55
C GLY A 172 7.62 -5.36 0.65
N ALA A 173 7.80 -4.48 -0.33
CA ALA A 173 8.88 -3.50 -0.35
C ALA A 173 8.60 -2.35 0.60
N VAL A 174 7.42 -1.73 0.54
CA VAL A 174 7.19 -0.45 1.23
C VAL A 174 7.17 -0.57 2.77
N PRO A 175 6.46 -1.53 3.38
CA PRO A 175 6.45 -1.68 4.84
C PRO A 175 7.72 -2.38 5.35
N ARG A 176 8.31 -1.85 6.44
CA ARG A 176 9.49 -2.46 7.10
C ARG A 176 9.15 -3.74 7.86
N HIS A 177 7.87 -3.99 8.14
CA HIS A 177 7.40 -5.23 8.76
C HIS A 177 7.03 -6.27 7.70
N PRO A 178 7.21 -7.57 7.98
CA PRO A 178 6.83 -8.64 7.07
C PRO A 178 5.32 -8.61 6.77
N VAL A 179 4.97 -8.84 5.51
CA VAL A 179 3.57 -8.99 5.09
C VAL A 179 2.91 -10.10 5.91
N SER A 180 1.75 -9.83 6.49
CA SER A 180 1.02 -10.84 7.26
C SER A 180 0.78 -12.11 6.42
N TRP A 181 1.04 -13.26 7.03
CA TRP A 181 0.85 -14.58 6.41
C TRP A 181 -0.58 -14.78 5.88
N LEU A 182 -1.58 -14.13 6.49
CA LEU A 182 -2.98 -14.15 6.04
C LEU A 182 -3.15 -13.53 4.64
N TRP A 183 -2.50 -12.40 4.38
CA TRP A 183 -2.57 -11.72 3.09
C TRP A 183 -1.75 -12.45 2.03
N PHE A 184 -0.60 -13.01 2.44
CA PHE A 184 0.19 -13.90 1.59
C PHE A 184 -0.61 -15.11 1.10
N LEU A 185 -1.35 -15.78 2.00
CA LEU A 185 -2.21 -16.91 1.63
C LEU A 185 -3.27 -16.50 0.60
N GLY A 186 -3.82 -15.30 0.72
CA GLY A 186 -4.73 -14.73 -0.28
C GLY A 186 -4.06 -14.63 -1.66
N ALA A 187 -2.92 -13.94 -1.74
CA ALA A 187 -2.19 -13.76 -2.99
C ALA A 187 -1.74 -15.10 -3.61
N ALA A 188 -1.24 -16.03 -2.79
CA ALA A 188 -0.83 -17.36 -3.22
C ALA A 188 -2.03 -18.17 -3.76
N ALA A 189 -3.18 -18.13 -3.08
CA ALA A 189 -4.41 -18.74 -3.59
C ALA A 189 -4.85 -18.14 -4.94
N GLY A 190 -4.69 -16.81 -5.11
CA GLY A 190 -4.92 -16.12 -6.38
C GLY A 190 -4.00 -16.63 -7.50
N PHE A 191 -2.70 -16.79 -7.23
CA PHE A 191 -1.76 -17.33 -8.21
C PHE A 191 -2.04 -18.79 -8.58
N LEU A 192 -2.39 -19.63 -7.60
CA LEU A 192 -2.80 -21.02 -7.86
C LEU A 192 -4.07 -21.11 -8.72
N LEU A 193 -5.01 -20.17 -8.56
CA LEU A 193 -6.18 -20.07 -9.44
C LEU A 193 -5.78 -19.77 -10.89
N LEU A 194 -4.74 -18.96 -11.11
CA LEU A 194 -4.22 -18.68 -12.45
C LEU A 194 -3.50 -19.90 -13.05
N LEU A 195 -2.68 -20.60 -12.27
CA LEU A 195 -2.05 -21.86 -12.71
C LEU A 195 -3.09 -22.94 -13.05
N SER A 196 -4.21 -22.98 -12.33
CA SER A 196 -5.32 -23.89 -12.64
C SER A 196 -5.94 -23.65 -14.01
N ILE A 197 -5.81 -22.44 -14.58
CA ILE A 197 -6.30 -22.12 -15.93
C ILE A 197 -5.43 -22.81 -16.99
N ASP A 198 -4.11 -22.83 -16.81
CA ASP A 198 -3.18 -23.46 -17.76
C ASP A 198 -3.22 -24.98 -17.67
N ALA A 199 -3.30 -25.52 -16.45
CA ALA A 199 -3.46 -26.96 -16.24
C ALA A 199 -4.76 -27.51 -16.89
N ASP A 200 -5.86 -26.76 -16.81
CA ASP A 200 -7.12 -27.12 -17.50
C ASP A 200 -6.95 -27.17 -19.03
N ASP A 201 -6.06 -26.34 -19.60
CA ASP A 201 -5.81 -26.27 -21.05
C ASP A 201 -4.93 -27.41 -21.55
N GLU A 202 -3.89 -27.73 -20.80
CA GLU A 202 -2.96 -28.82 -21.10
C GLU A 202 -3.66 -30.17 -21.06
N VAL A 203 -4.45 -30.43 -20.00
CA VAL A 203 -5.24 -31.66 -19.85
C VAL A 203 -6.28 -31.81 -20.97
N ARG A 204 -6.87 -30.70 -21.45
CA ARG A 204 -7.79 -30.73 -22.59
C ARG A 204 -7.05 -30.97 -23.92
N GLY A 205 -5.78 -30.57 -24.02
CA GLY A 205 -4.93 -30.76 -25.19
C GLY A 205 -4.56 -32.22 -25.44
N TRP A 206 -4.45 -33.03 -24.38
CA TRP A 206 -4.06 -34.45 -24.47
C TRP A 206 -5.15 -35.39 -25.04
N GLY A 207 -6.36 -34.88 -25.30
CA GLY A 207 -7.43 -35.64 -25.97
C GLY A 207 -8.12 -36.71 -25.10
N ARG A 208 -9.10 -37.40 -25.69
CA ARG A 208 -9.83 -38.50 -25.03
C ARG A 208 -8.92 -39.73 -24.98
N ILE A 209 -8.53 -40.16 -23.77
CA ILE A 209 -7.84 -41.44 -23.56
C ILE A 209 -8.77 -42.56 -24.03
N ILE A 210 -8.38 -43.29 -25.08
CA ILE A 210 -9.07 -44.50 -25.54
C ILE A 210 -8.46 -45.67 -24.74
N PRO A 211 -9.21 -46.32 -23.83
CA PRO A 211 -8.70 -47.50 -23.15
C PRO A 211 -8.48 -48.62 -24.17
N ARG A 212 -7.35 -49.32 -24.09
CA ARG A 212 -7.14 -50.57 -24.83
C ARG A 212 -8.06 -51.64 -24.26
N ALA A 213 -8.59 -52.51 -25.14
CA ALA A 213 -9.45 -53.60 -24.74
C ALA A 213 -8.71 -54.52 -23.74
N GLY A 214 -9.26 -54.68 -22.54
CA GLY A 214 -8.72 -55.55 -21.48
C GLY A 214 -8.23 -54.82 -20.23
N GLU A 215 -8.00 -53.51 -20.27
CA GLU A 215 -7.58 -52.76 -19.08
C GLU A 215 -8.79 -52.21 -18.30
N SER A 216 -8.91 -52.61 -17.03
CA SER A 216 -9.80 -51.96 -16.06
C SER A 216 -9.44 -50.48 -15.94
N ARG A 217 -10.42 -49.61 -16.28
CA ARG A 217 -10.34 -48.14 -16.21
C ARG A 217 -9.47 -47.65 -15.05
N PRO A 218 -8.51 -46.72 -15.28
CA PRO A 218 -7.92 -45.97 -14.19
C PRO A 218 -9.05 -45.20 -13.45
N THR A 219 -9.25 -45.50 -12.18
CA THR A 219 -10.28 -44.93 -11.31
C THR A 219 -9.94 -43.54 -10.77
N ALA A 220 -8.81 -42.96 -11.16
CA ALA A 220 -8.46 -41.60 -10.79
C ALA A 220 -8.57 -40.67 -12.01
N PRO A 221 -9.47 -39.66 -12.00
CA PRO A 221 -9.35 -38.58 -12.98
C PRO A 221 -8.04 -37.86 -12.69
N ILE A 222 -7.22 -37.69 -13.72
CA ILE A 222 -5.96 -36.92 -13.71
C ILE A 222 -6.16 -35.46 -13.20
N GLY A 223 -7.41 -35.01 -13.02
CA GLY A 223 -7.74 -33.74 -12.36
C GLY A 223 -7.45 -33.62 -10.85
N VAL A 224 -6.90 -34.65 -10.19
CA VAL A 224 -6.54 -34.60 -8.75
C VAL A 224 -5.06 -34.26 -8.51
N SER A 225 -4.18 -34.39 -9.51
CA SER A 225 -2.75 -34.05 -9.35
C SER A 225 -2.53 -32.53 -9.23
N GLY A 226 -3.20 -31.71 -10.05
CA GLY A 226 -3.08 -30.26 -10.02
C GLY A 226 -3.41 -29.62 -8.66
N PRO A 227 -4.58 -29.92 -8.05
CA PRO A 227 -4.93 -29.40 -6.72
C PRO A 227 -3.98 -29.90 -5.60
N ARG A 228 -3.45 -31.12 -5.72
CA ARG A 228 -2.49 -31.67 -4.74
C ARG A 228 -1.13 -31.00 -4.85
N ILE A 229 -0.61 -30.80 -6.05
CA ILE A 229 0.66 -30.08 -6.27
C ILE A 229 0.52 -28.63 -5.79
N ALA A 230 -0.60 -27.97 -6.08
CA ALA A 230 -0.92 -26.63 -5.58
C ALA A 230 -0.99 -26.57 -4.05
N ALA A 231 -1.65 -27.54 -3.41
CA ALA A 231 -1.74 -27.62 -1.95
C ALA A 231 -0.40 -27.93 -1.29
N ILE A 232 0.42 -28.79 -1.89
CA ILE A 232 1.78 -29.11 -1.43
C ILE A 232 2.68 -27.88 -1.59
N ALA A 233 2.66 -27.21 -2.74
CA ALA A 233 3.44 -25.99 -2.96
C ALA A 233 3.04 -24.87 -1.99
N LEU A 234 1.75 -24.70 -1.71
CA LEU A 234 1.26 -23.75 -0.70
C LEU A 234 1.71 -24.14 0.71
N GLY A 235 1.62 -25.43 1.06
CA GLY A 235 2.07 -25.94 2.35
C GLY A 235 3.57 -25.72 2.55
N VAL A 236 4.38 -26.03 1.54
CA VAL A 236 5.83 -25.80 1.54
C VAL A 236 6.14 -24.30 1.66
N ALA A 237 5.44 -23.44 0.91
CA ALA A 237 5.62 -21.98 0.99
C ALA A 237 5.24 -21.38 2.35
N VAL A 238 4.33 -22.00 3.10
CA VAL A 238 3.95 -21.58 4.46
C VAL A 238 4.92 -22.14 5.52
N VAL A 239 5.38 -23.38 5.34
CA VAL A 239 6.24 -24.08 6.31
C VAL A 239 7.71 -23.63 6.21
N LEU A 240 8.21 -23.32 5.01
CA LEU A 240 9.60 -22.85 4.82
C LEU A 240 9.95 -21.62 5.67
N PRO A 241 9.14 -20.55 5.71
CA PRO A 241 9.41 -19.39 6.57
C PRO A 241 9.33 -19.70 8.07
N LEU A 242 8.54 -20.70 8.49
CA LEU A 242 8.41 -21.11 9.90
C LEU A 242 9.60 -21.94 10.39
N LEU A 243 10.33 -22.58 9.48
CA LEU A 243 11.51 -23.39 9.76
C LEU A 243 12.82 -22.60 9.67
N ALA A 244 12.79 -21.36 9.16
CA ALA A 244 13.95 -20.48 9.15
C ALA A 244 14.28 -20.05 10.60
N PRO A 245 15.49 -20.36 11.11
CA PRO A 245 15.92 -19.84 12.39
C PRO A 245 16.24 -18.35 12.22
N ASP A 246 15.65 -17.54 13.09
CA ASP A 246 15.72 -16.08 13.20
C ASP A 246 14.48 -15.30 12.67
N LYS A 247 14.17 -14.22 13.39
CA LYS A 247 12.93 -13.40 13.36
C LYS A 247 12.38 -13.16 11.95
N PRO A 248 11.05 -12.95 11.77
CA PRO A 248 10.46 -12.74 10.46
C PRO A 248 10.96 -11.42 9.85
N ALA A 249 12.06 -11.51 9.10
CA ALA A 249 12.65 -10.43 8.35
C ALA A 249 11.89 -10.31 7.02
N ASN A 250 11.54 -9.09 6.63
CA ASN A 250 10.84 -8.87 5.38
C ASN A 250 11.88 -8.92 4.24
N LEU A 251 12.20 -10.12 3.77
CA LEU A 251 13.26 -10.36 2.77
C LEU A 251 13.12 -9.52 1.49
N ILE A 252 11.90 -9.09 1.12
CA ILE A 252 11.67 -8.24 -0.05
C ILE A 252 12.02 -6.78 0.27
N ALA A 253 11.58 -6.28 1.43
CA ALA A 253 12.04 -5.00 1.95
C ALA A 253 13.56 -5.04 2.18
N ASP A 254 14.11 -6.11 2.73
CA ASP A 254 15.55 -6.25 2.98
C ASP A 254 16.33 -6.40 1.67
N ALA A 255 15.81 -7.02 0.61
CA ALA A 255 16.49 -7.09 -0.68
C ALA A 255 16.40 -5.79 -1.50
N LEU A 256 15.37 -4.97 -1.27
CA LEU A 256 15.16 -3.70 -1.98
C LEU A 256 15.66 -2.48 -1.19
N HIS A 257 15.72 -2.59 0.15
CA HIS A 257 16.18 -1.54 1.06
C HIS A 257 17.50 -1.88 1.74
N ASN A 258 17.87 -3.15 1.95
CA ASN A 258 19.19 -3.51 2.48
C ASN A 258 20.17 -3.87 1.36
N ASN A 259 21.41 -3.55 1.68
CA ASN A 259 22.57 -3.49 0.80
C ASN A 259 23.22 -4.86 0.52
N ASN A 260 22.45 -5.94 0.65
CA ASN A 260 22.98 -7.31 0.56
C ASN A 260 22.70 -7.98 -0.80
N GLY A 261 22.12 -7.25 -1.76
CA GLY A 261 22.49 -7.43 -3.16
C GLY A 261 23.87 -6.79 -3.41
N PRO A 262 24.53 -7.02 -4.57
CA PRO A 262 25.85 -6.44 -4.88
C PRO A 262 25.91 -4.90 -4.96
N GLY A 263 25.00 -4.15 -4.34
CA GLY A 263 25.01 -2.69 -4.32
C GLY A 263 24.04 -2.05 -3.34
N GLY A 264 24.45 -0.84 -2.92
CA GLY A 264 23.90 0.14 -1.96
C GLY A 264 22.52 -0.07 -1.33
N GLY A 265 22.38 -0.03 0.00
CA GLY A 265 21.14 -0.16 0.77
C GLY A 265 21.23 0.57 2.11
N VAL A 266 20.08 1.07 2.52
CA VAL A 266 19.83 2.23 3.39
C VAL A 266 19.13 1.79 4.68
N SER A 267 19.40 2.54 5.73
CA SER A 267 19.41 2.10 7.11
C SER A 267 18.58 3.06 7.98
N ALA A 268 18.00 2.59 9.10
CA ALA A 268 17.31 3.47 10.04
C ALA A 268 18.32 4.38 10.78
N GLY A 269 18.01 5.67 10.92
CA GLY A 269 18.93 6.68 11.46
C GLY A 269 19.96 7.24 10.47
N GLY A 270 19.73 7.05 9.17
CA GLY A 270 20.62 7.51 8.10
C GLY A 270 20.35 8.94 7.64
N PHE A 271 21.22 9.88 8.00
CA PHE A 271 21.25 11.24 7.43
C PHE A 271 22.32 11.40 6.34
N GLY A 272 23.30 10.48 6.26
CA GLY A 272 24.50 10.56 5.44
C GLY A 272 24.25 10.42 3.94
N ALA A 273 24.66 11.43 3.19
CA ALA A 273 24.58 11.48 1.73
C ALA A 273 25.91 11.01 1.09
N SER A 274 26.25 9.73 1.19
CA SER A 274 27.34 9.13 0.43
C SER A 274 26.83 8.09 -0.58
N GLY A 275 26.37 8.58 -1.75
CA GLY A 275 26.51 7.85 -3.01
C GLY A 275 25.45 6.82 -3.44
N GLY A 276 24.24 6.79 -2.88
CA GLY A 276 23.11 5.99 -3.38
C GLY A 276 21.88 6.86 -3.70
N ILE A 277 20.79 6.28 -4.23
CA ILE A 277 19.47 6.96 -4.35
C ILE A 277 19.01 7.29 -2.92
N ALA A 278 19.49 8.41 -2.40
CA ALA A 278 19.27 8.85 -1.03
C ALA A 278 17.92 9.55 -0.96
N LEU A 279 17.08 9.12 0.00
CA LEU A 279 15.94 9.90 0.45
C LEU A 279 16.43 11.30 0.86
N ASN A 280 15.59 12.32 0.68
CA ASN A 280 15.91 13.65 1.18
C ASN A 280 16.19 13.55 2.70
N PRO A 281 17.31 14.09 3.21
CA PRO A 281 17.63 14.01 4.64
C PRO A 281 16.54 14.54 5.58
N PHE A 282 15.72 15.50 5.11
CA PHE A 282 14.53 15.93 5.82
C PHE A 282 13.41 14.87 5.82
N ASP A 283 13.17 14.17 4.71
CA ASP A 283 12.18 13.08 4.70
C ASP A 283 12.59 11.93 5.63
N ALA A 284 13.89 11.63 5.71
CA ALA A 284 14.45 10.66 6.64
C ALA A 284 14.21 11.05 8.10
N LEU A 285 14.51 12.30 8.48
CA LEU A 285 14.28 12.82 9.83
C LEU A 285 12.79 12.78 10.22
N LYS A 286 11.88 13.15 9.31
CA LYS A 286 10.44 13.07 9.56
C LYS A 286 9.98 11.61 9.72
N GLY A 287 10.54 10.71 8.92
CA GLY A 287 10.31 9.27 9.01
C GLY A 287 10.64 8.71 10.39
N ASP A 288 11.80 9.07 10.93
CA ASP A 288 12.28 8.59 12.23
C ASP A 288 11.43 9.12 13.40
N LEU A 289 10.96 10.37 13.32
CA LEU A 289 10.09 10.98 14.33
C LEU A 289 8.65 10.44 14.33
N GLN A 290 8.18 9.86 13.23
CA GLN A 290 6.81 9.33 13.09
C GLN A 290 6.71 7.83 13.44
N LEU A 291 7.82 7.19 13.82
CA LEU A 291 7.81 5.79 14.21
C LEU A 291 6.93 5.57 15.46
N ARG A 292 5.98 4.65 15.36
CA ARG A 292 5.11 4.26 16.50
C ARG A 292 5.89 3.70 17.69
N LYS A 293 7.06 3.13 17.43
CA LYS A 293 7.99 2.60 18.44
C LYS A 293 9.40 3.10 18.10
N PRO A 294 10.01 3.94 18.95
CA PRO A 294 11.34 4.47 18.69
C PRO A 294 12.37 3.35 18.70
N VAL A 295 13.33 3.41 17.77
CA VAL A 295 14.44 2.46 17.70
C VAL A 295 15.64 3.08 18.40
N LYS A 296 16.28 2.33 19.30
CA LYS A 296 17.53 2.75 19.94
C LYS A 296 18.66 2.67 18.91
N LEU A 297 19.37 3.77 18.70
CA LEU A 297 20.41 3.88 17.68
C LEU A 297 21.79 3.61 18.27
N PHE A 298 22.11 4.24 19.39
CA PHE A 298 23.38 4.07 20.09
C PHE A 298 23.25 4.55 21.54
N THR A 299 24.17 4.09 22.38
CA THR A 299 24.36 4.59 23.75
C THR A 299 25.70 5.31 23.82
N ILE A 300 25.73 6.45 24.49
CA ILE A 300 26.96 7.20 24.75
C ILE A 300 27.24 7.18 26.24
N THR A 301 28.50 6.92 26.60
CA THR A 301 29.02 7.08 27.96
C THR A 301 30.13 8.12 27.93
N LEU A 302 29.95 9.21 28.67
CA LEU A 302 30.97 10.22 28.88
C LEU A 302 31.96 9.70 29.93
N ALA A 303 33.24 9.59 29.58
CA ALA A 303 34.27 9.10 30.51
C ALA A 303 34.59 10.15 31.60
N ASP A 304 34.45 11.43 31.25
CA ASP A 304 34.68 12.58 32.12
C ASP A 304 33.36 13.32 32.32
N LYS A 305 33.18 13.99 33.47
CA LYS A 305 32.09 14.96 33.63
C LYS A 305 32.55 16.29 33.03
N PRO A 306 32.07 16.68 31.83
CA PRO A 306 32.53 17.90 31.21
C PRO A 306 32.11 19.12 32.04
N THR A 307 32.91 20.18 31.99
CA THR A 307 32.64 21.46 32.68
C THR A 307 31.41 22.18 32.12
N ALA A 308 31.00 21.85 30.90
CA ALA A 308 29.71 22.22 30.32
C ALA A 308 29.05 21.01 29.66
N ALA A 309 27.72 21.00 29.61
CA ALA A 309 26.99 19.92 28.94
C ALA A 309 27.35 19.85 27.45
N PRO A 310 27.52 18.65 26.87
CA PRO A 310 27.58 18.48 25.42
C PRO A 310 26.32 19.06 24.76
N PHE A 311 26.46 19.61 23.55
CA PHE A 311 25.28 19.99 22.77
C PHE A 311 24.81 18.83 21.86
N TYR A 312 24.19 19.14 20.73
CA TYR A 312 23.73 18.18 19.73
C TYR A 312 24.83 17.33 19.07
N LEU A 313 24.45 16.11 18.68
CA LEU A 313 25.24 15.16 17.91
C LEU A 313 25.00 15.37 16.41
N ARG A 314 25.94 16.01 15.72
CA ARG A 314 25.91 16.25 14.28
C ARG A 314 26.06 14.95 13.50
N ALA A 315 25.15 14.71 12.55
CA ALA A 315 25.19 13.56 11.65
C ALA A 315 25.25 13.96 10.17
N ASN A 316 24.65 15.09 9.79
CA ASN A 316 24.77 15.64 8.44
C ASN A 316 24.60 17.17 8.42
N VAL A 317 25.06 17.81 7.34
CA VAL A 317 25.02 19.25 7.11
C VAL A 317 24.39 19.53 5.75
N LEU A 318 23.43 20.45 5.72
CA LEU A 318 22.80 20.97 4.52
C LEU A 318 23.26 22.41 4.31
N MET A 319 23.94 22.66 3.19
CA MET A 319 24.56 23.95 2.89
C MET A 319 23.96 24.63 1.67
N ASN A 320 23.38 23.91 0.71
CA ASN A 320 22.76 24.55 -0.45
C ASN A 320 21.26 24.81 -0.17
N TYR A 321 20.75 25.97 -0.59
CA TYR A 321 19.33 26.29 -0.54
C TYR A 321 18.83 26.65 -1.94
N THR A 322 17.85 25.89 -2.43
CA THR A 322 17.27 26.05 -3.78
C THR A 322 15.77 26.26 -3.70
N ASP A 323 15.10 26.41 -4.85
CA ASP A 323 13.64 26.50 -4.95
C ASP A 323 12.91 25.27 -4.36
N ARG A 324 13.62 24.15 -4.17
CA ARG A 324 13.12 22.92 -3.54
C ARG A 324 13.52 22.78 -2.06
N GLY A 325 14.12 23.81 -1.46
CA GLY A 325 14.60 23.82 -0.08
C GLY A 325 16.08 23.46 0.08
N TRP A 326 16.45 23.05 1.30
CA TRP A 326 17.84 22.74 1.66
C TRP A 326 18.29 21.38 1.12
N SER A 327 19.55 21.31 0.68
CA SER A 327 20.20 20.06 0.29
C SER A 327 21.64 19.97 0.76
N ALA A 328 22.13 18.74 0.95
CA ALA A 328 23.55 18.49 1.17
C ALA A 328 24.35 18.87 -0.09
N MET A 329 25.59 19.33 0.10
CA MET A 329 26.57 19.43 -0.98
C MET A 329 27.41 18.15 -1.03
N ARG A 330 28.20 17.99 -2.10
CA ARG A 330 29.27 17.00 -2.10
C ARG A 330 30.24 17.36 -0.98
N HIS A 331 30.48 16.43 -0.07
CA HIS A 331 31.48 16.60 0.98
C HIS A 331 32.87 16.75 0.35
N LEU A 332 33.55 17.85 0.66
CA LEU A 332 34.88 18.20 0.14
C LEU A 332 35.86 18.42 1.30
N GLY A 333 37.15 18.37 0.98
CA GLY A 333 38.21 18.59 1.97
C GLY A 333 38.32 17.44 2.97
N ASN A 334 38.11 16.21 2.50
CA ASN A 334 38.15 15.00 3.30
C ASN A 334 39.60 14.56 3.57
N GLU A 335 39.87 14.10 4.79
CA GLU A 335 41.16 13.57 5.23
C GLU A 335 40.96 12.21 5.90
N ASN A 336 41.89 11.27 5.73
CA ASN A 336 41.78 9.99 6.41
C ASN A 336 41.85 10.16 7.94
N VAL A 337 40.94 9.50 8.67
CA VAL A 337 40.84 9.60 10.14
C VAL A 337 42.11 9.13 10.84
N GLY A 338 42.86 8.18 10.26
CA GLY A 338 44.11 7.67 10.81
C GLY A 338 45.31 8.64 10.70
N THR A 339 45.21 9.70 9.90
CA THR A 339 46.31 10.66 9.66
C THR A 339 45.94 12.11 9.88
N THR A 340 44.65 12.43 10.03
CA THR A 340 44.16 13.79 10.24
C THR A 340 44.41 14.28 11.67
N PHE A 341 44.58 15.59 11.81
CA PHE A 341 44.52 16.30 13.10
C PHE A 341 43.13 16.90 13.36
N PHE A 342 42.12 16.48 12.58
CA PHE A 342 40.74 16.96 12.63
C PHE A 342 40.65 18.49 12.55
N GLY A 343 41.33 19.04 11.53
CA GLY A 343 41.29 20.47 11.23
C GLY A 343 39.90 20.94 10.79
N THR A 344 39.70 22.25 10.75
CA THR A 344 38.47 22.87 10.22
C THR A 344 38.84 23.84 9.11
N THR A 345 37.92 24.04 8.17
CA THR A 345 38.08 25.03 7.11
C THR A 345 36.89 25.99 7.16
N PRO A 346 37.13 27.30 7.40
CA PRO A 346 38.39 27.92 7.83
C PRO A 346 38.87 27.42 9.20
N PRO A 347 40.18 27.52 9.49
CA PRO A 347 40.69 27.17 10.81
C PRO A 347 40.07 28.04 11.90
N THR A 348 39.67 27.42 13.00
CA THR A 348 39.18 28.13 14.19
C THR A 348 40.34 28.58 15.08
N SER A 349 40.21 29.78 15.66
CA SER A 349 41.09 30.31 16.71
C SER A 349 40.36 30.42 18.05
N ALA A 350 39.25 29.67 18.21
CA ALA A 350 38.43 29.69 19.41
C ALA A 350 39.28 29.39 20.65
N THR A 351 39.28 30.32 21.60
CA THR A 351 40.06 30.22 22.83
C THR A 351 39.33 29.41 23.90
N ASN A 352 38.00 29.48 23.92
CA ASN A 352 37.15 28.74 24.84
C ASN A 352 36.56 27.48 24.20
N SER A 353 37.02 26.32 24.66
CA SER A 353 36.47 25.03 24.29
C SER A 353 36.36 24.10 25.50
N VAL A 354 35.43 23.16 25.43
CA VAL A 354 35.24 22.11 26.43
C VAL A 354 35.67 20.79 25.82
N THR A 355 36.53 20.08 26.53
CA THR A 355 37.05 18.78 26.09
C THR A 355 36.49 17.64 26.93
N PHE A 356 36.12 16.55 26.29
CA PHE A 356 35.65 15.35 26.96
C PHE A 356 35.79 14.11 26.08
N THR A 357 35.81 12.94 26.71
CA THR A 357 35.82 11.66 26.00
C THR A 357 34.42 11.04 25.98
N ALA A 358 33.92 10.73 24.78
CA ALA A 358 32.65 10.03 24.58
C ALA A 358 32.89 8.62 24.01
N ARG A 359 32.34 7.60 24.68
CA ARG A 359 32.32 6.22 24.19
C ARG A 359 30.93 5.89 23.67
N MET A 360 30.83 5.62 22.38
CA MET A 360 29.60 5.25 21.69
C MET A 360 29.54 3.74 21.49
N HIS A 361 28.44 3.13 21.91
CA HIS A 361 28.09 1.75 21.60
C HIS A 361 26.92 1.72 20.61
N VAL A 362 27.16 1.22 19.40
CA VAL A 362 26.19 1.19 18.31
C VAL A 362 25.17 0.06 18.52
N LEU A 363 23.88 0.38 18.42
CA LEU A 363 22.76 -0.57 18.62
C LEU A 363 21.93 -0.78 17.35
N GLY A 364 21.65 0.31 16.63
CA GLY A 364 20.75 0.32 15.47
C GLY A 364 21.10 1.37 14.42
N LEU A 365 22.11 2.22 14.70
CA LEU A 365 22.65 3.14 13.71
C LEU A 365 23.38 2.34 12.63
N SER A 366 23.14 2.71 11.38
CA SER A 366 23.83 2.11 10.23
C SER A 366 24.17 3.20 9.22
N ASP A 367 24.85 4.23 9.70
CA ASP A 367 25.27 5.39 8.93
C ASP A 367 26.64 5.86 9.44
N ASN A 368 27.13 7.01 8.97
CA ASN A 368 28.28 7.66 9.56
C ASN A 368 28.06 7.92 11.06
N PRO A 369 29.10 7.77 11.90
CA PRO A 369 29.00 8.04 13.32
C PRO A 369 28.80 9.55 13.58
N PRO A 370 27.82 9.96 14.40
CA PRO A 370 27.63 11.36 14.69
C PRO A 370 28.70 11.90 15.66
N VAL A 371 28.88 13.23 15.67
CA VAL A 371 29.90 13.95 16.44
C VAL A 371 29.31 15.12 17.24
N PHE A 372 29.75 15.33 18.48
CA PHE A 372 29.31 16.49 19.31
C PHE A 372 29.93 17.83 18.89
N GLY A 373 30.96 17.80 18.05
CA GLY A 373 31.77 18.97 17.75
C GLY A 373 32.94 18.53 16.90
N ARG A 374 34.13 19.01 17.23
CA ARG A 374 35.35 18.60 16.54
C ARG A 374 36.02 17.48 17.34
N PRO A 375 36.13 16.24 16.80
CA PRO A 375 36.96 15.24 17.42
C PRO A 375 38.44 15.68 17.38
N THR A 376 39.23 15.26 18.35
CA THR A 376 40.70 15.38 18.37
C THR A 376 41.37 14.01 18.19
N SER A 377 40.66 12.94 18.51
CA SER A 377 40.99 11.56 18.14
C SER A 377 39.71 10.75 18.00
N VAL A 378 39.74 9.73 17.14
CA VAL A 378 38.64 8.77 16.98
C VAL A 378 39.21 7.36 16.84
N ASP A 379 38.77 6.46 17.71
CA ASP A 379 39.15 5.05 17.72
C ASP A 379 37.92 4.16 17.49
N GLY A 380 38.12 3.00 16.87
CA GLY A 380 37.06 2.00 16.63
C GLY A 380 36.28 2.17 15.32
N LEU A 381 36.80 2.99 14.39
CA LEU A 381 36.31 3.08 13.01
C LEU A 381 37.15 2.25 12.05
N ASP A 382 36.55 1.89 10.91
CA ASP A 382 37.22 1.19 9.83
C ASP A 382 38.25 2.10 9.10
N GLY A 383 39.24 1.50 8.44
CA GLY A 383 40.44 2.19 7.95
C GLY A 383 40.23 3.19 6.80
N ASP A 384 39.05 3.19 6.18
CA ASP A 384 38.60 4.11 5.13
C ASP A 384 37.66 5.22 5.65
N ALA A 385 37.55 5.37 6.98
CA ALA A 385 36.89 6.54 7.56
C ALA A 385 37.65 7.84 7.23
N GLU A 386 36.90 8.87 6.86
CA GLU A 386 37.37 10.19 6.51
C GLU A 386 36.74 11.28 7.40
N TRP A 387 37.46 12.37 7.61
CA TRP A 387 36.99 13.58 8.26
C TRP A 387 36.80 14.69 7.22
N SER A 388 35.60 15.23 7.08
CA SER A 388 35.36 16.42 6.25
C SER A 388 35.65 17.70 7.04
N ARG A 389 36.68 18.45 6.66
CA ARG A 389 37.04 19.72 7.32
C ARG A 389 36.00 20.83 7.14
N ASN A 390 35.29 20.82 6.00
CA ASN A 390 34.27 21.81 5.67
C ASN A 390 32.98 21.55 6.45
N ASP A 391 32.50 20.31 6.41
CA ASP A 391 31.22 19.94 7.02
C ASP A 391 31.35 19.58 8.50
N GLN A 392 32.57 19.28 8.96
CA GLN A 392 32.87 18.81 10.31
C GLN A 392 32.12 17.51 10.64
N LEU A 393 32.23 16.54 9.72
CA LEU A 393 31.57 15.24 9.76
C LEU A 393 32.59 14.11 9.63
N LEU A 394 32.31 12.98 10.28
CA LEU A 394 32.94 11.71 9.96
C LEU A 394 32.18 11.09 8.78
N LEU A 395 32.92 10.59 7.80
CA LEU A 395 32.44 9.97 6.55
C LEU A 395 33.16 8.64 6.36
N GLY A 396 32.67 7.77 5.48
CA GLY A 396 33.31 6.47 5.18
C GLY A 396 32.32 5.32 5.33
N PRO A 397 32.77 4.12 5.75
CA PRO A 397 31.88 3.00 5.99
C PRO A 397 30.84 3.32 7.04
N LYS A 398 29.65 2.78 6.80
CA LYS A 398 28.56 2.79 7.77
C LYS A 398 28.97 1.99 9.00
N VAL A 399 28.68 2.54 10.18
CA VAL A 399 28.87 1.78 11.42
C VAL A 399 27.93 0.57 11.46
N HIS A 400 28.32 -0.47 12.19
CA HIS A 400 27.53 -1.68 12.35
C HIS A 400 27.10 -1.90 13.80
N ASN A 401 26.02 -2.66 13.98
CA ASN A 401 25.52 -3.00 15.31
C ASN A 401 26.60 -3.70 16.15
N GLY A 402 26.70 -3.32 17.43
CA GLY A 402 27.69 -3.80 18.38
C GLY A 402 29.05 -3.10 18.29
N GLN A 403 29.28 -2.20 17.33
CA GLN A 403 30.53 -1.46 17.20
C GLN A 403 30.72 -0.48 18.37
N ASN A 404 31.94 -0.37 18.87
CA ASN A 404 32.33 0.58 19.91
C ASN A 404 33.27 1.62 19.32
N ILE A 405 32.90 2.90 19.47
CA ILE A 405 33.65 4.03 18.94
C ILE A 405 34.00 4.95 20.10
N THR A 406 35.27 5.34 20.22
CA THR A 406 35.70 6.31 21.23
C THR A 406 36.13 7.60 20.54
N GLN A 407 35.56 8.72 20.96
CA GLN A 407 35.90 10.04 20.44
C GLN A 407 36.43 10.91 21.58
N GLN A 408 37.63 11.45 21.43
CA GLN A 408 38.05 12.62 22.21
C GLN A 408 37.55 13.86 21.49
N ILE A 409 36.82 14.73 22.18
CA ILE A 409 36.09 15.83 21.55
C ILE A 409 36.61 17.16 22.10
N SER A 410 36.76 18.14 21.21
CA SER A 410 36.89 19.56 21.53
C SER A 410 35.67 20.29 20.98
N GLN A 411 34.82 20.75 21.90
CA GLN A 411 33.57 21.43 21.60
C GLN A 411 33.73 22.94 21.82
N PRO A 412 33.35 23.82 20.86
CA PRO A 412 33.41 25.26 21.08
C PRO A 412 32.44 25.68 22.19
N ALA A 413 32.90 26.56 23.09
CA ALA A 413 32.10 27.10 24.18
C ALA A 413 32.28 28.62 24.31
N PRO A 414 31.96 29.39 23.26
CA PRO A 414 32.18 30.83 23.26
C PRO A 414 31.20 31.53 24.22
N THR A 415 31.67 32.63 24.79
CA THR A 415 30.82 33.57 25.52
C THR A 415 30.07 34.48 24.54
N ALA A 416 28.94 35.06 24.98
CA ALA A 416 28.22 36.05 24.18
C ALA A 416 29.08 37.26 23.80
N ALA A 417 30.03 37.64 24.68
CA ALA A 417 30.96 38.74 24.43
C ALA A 417 31.96 38.41 23.31
N GLU A 418 32.49 37.18 23.27
CA GLU A 418 33.39 36.73 22.21
C GLU A 418 32.70 36.68 20.85
N LEU A 419 31.43 36.25 20.81
CA LEU A 419 30.64 36.26 19.58
C LEU A 419 30.28 37.68 19.12
N ALA A 420 30.00 38.59 20.07
CA ALA A 420 29.74 39.99 19.76
C ALA A 420 30.98 40.72 19.22
N ALA A 421 32.18 40.32 19.66
CA ALA A 421 33.45 40.86 19.19
C ALA A 421 33.94 40.25 17.86
N ALA A 422 33.31 39.19 17.37
CA ALA A 422 33.71 38.53 16.12
C ALA A 422 33.56 39.48 14.92
N SER A 423 34.55 39.46 14.02
CA SER A 423 34.54 40.28 12.80
C SER A 423 33.32 39.95 11.93
N ALA A 424 32.78 40.99 11.28
CA ALA A 424 31.75 40.83 10.26
C ALA A 424 32.32 40.36 8.91
N GLU A 425 33.65 40.36 8.76
CA GLU A 425 34.31 39.85 7.56
C GLU A 425 34.17 38.33 7.47
N VAL A 426 33.69 37.87 6.32
CA VAL A 426 33.37 36.47 6.05
C VAL A 426 34.48 35.87 5.19
N PRO A 427 35.20 34.84 5.66
CA PRO A 427 36.22 34.17 4.87
C PRO A 427 35.66 33.59 3.58
N THR A 428 36.48 33.55 2.52
CA THR A 428 36.09 33.04 1.20
C THR A 428 35.57 31.60 1.25
N ASP A 429 36.12 30.76 2.13
CA ASP A 429 35.73 29.35 2.24
C ASP A 429 34.29 29.15 2.76
N VAL A 430 33.72 30.15 3.46
CA VAL A 430 32.33 30.12 3.94
C VAL A 430 31.40 31.04 3.15
N ALA A 431 31.87 31.66 2.08
CA ALA A 431 31.05 32.60 1.28
C ALA A 431 29.80 31.92 0.69
N ALA A 432 29.89 30.64 0.30
CA ALA A 432 28.74 29.86 -0.17
C ALA A 432 27.62 29.75 0.89
N ALA A 433 27.95 29.88 2.18
CA ALA A 433 26.98 29.86 3.26
C ALA A 433 26.23 31.21 3.45
N LEU A 434 26.47 32.20 2.59
CA LEU A 434 25.68 33.43 2.47
C LEU A 434 24.72 33.40 1.27
N GLU A 435 24.81 32.40 0.39
CA GLU A 435 24.04 32.38 -0.84
C GLU A 435 22.53 32.27 -0.56
N VAL A 436 21.78 33.15 -1.24
CA VAL A 436 20.31 33.23 -1.22
C VAL A 436 19.83 33.20 -2.68
N PRO A 437 18.85 32.35 -3.04
CA PRO A 437 18.29 32.33 -4.38
C PRO A 437 17.72 33.69 -4.81
N PRO A 438 17.88 34.09 -6.09
CA PRO A 438 17.34 35.36 -6.60
C PRO A 438 15.82 35.49 -6.46
N ALA A 439 15.09 34.36 -6.48
CA ALA A 439 13.64 34.30 -6.39
C ALA A 439 13.09 34.26 -4.95
N MET A 440 13.80 34.84 -3.97
CA MET A 440 13.34 34.84 -2.57
C MET A 440 12.06 35.67 -2.40
N PRO A 441 11.01 35.17 -1.72
CA PRO A 441 9.79 35.94 -1.52
C PRO A 441 10.05 37.23 -0.74
N ALA A 442 9.63 38.38 -1.32
CA ALA A 442 9.89 39.71 -0.76
C ALA A 442 9.42 39.87 0.70
N LYS A 443 8.34 39.18 1.09
CA LYS A 443 7.81 39.17 2.46
C LYS A 443 8.82 38.62 3.47
N VAL A 444 9.61 37.61 3.10
CA VAL A 444 10.63 37.02 3.98
C VAL A 444 11.79 38.00 4.17
N THR A 445 12.28 38.58 3.07
CA THR A 445 13.35 39.58 3.11
C THR A 445 12.96 40.81 3.94
N ALA A 446 11.73 41.31 3.75
CA ALA A 446 11.21 42.42 4.55
C ALA A 446 11.13 42.08 6.04
N LEU A 447 10.67 40.86 6.39
CA LEU A 447 10.62 40.40 7.78
C LEU A 447 12.02 40.33 8.41
N VAL A 448 13.02 39.81 7.69
CA VAL A 448 14.41 39.75 8.18
C VAL A 448 14.95 41.16 8.44
N HIS A 449 14.77 42.09 7.50
CA HIS A 449 15.19 43.47 7.69
C HIS A 449 14.47 44.14 8.87
N GLN A 450 13.18 43.88 9.06
CA GLN A 450 12.43 44.39 10.21
C GLN A 450 13.00 43.89 11.54
N ILE A 451 13.28 42.58 11.65
CA ILE A 451 13.82 41.98 12.88
C ILE A 451 15.24 42.48 13.17
N THR A 452 16.05 42.69 12.13
CA THR A 452 17.48 42.96 12.25
C THR A 452 17.88 44.44 12.13
N ALA A 453 16.95 45.35 11.84
CA ALA A 453 17.23 46.76 11.54
C ALA A 453 18.09 47.48 12.60
N ALA A 454 17.83 47.24 13.89
CA ALA A 454 18.55 47.87 15.00
C ALA A 454 19.69 47.01 15.57
N LYS A 455 20.08 45.92 14.89
CA LYS A 455 21.05 44.94 15.40
C LYS A 455 22.39 45.11 14.69
N VAL A 456 23.41 45.48 15.46
CA VAL A 456 24.78 45.70 14.96
C VAL A 456 25.60 44.43 15.12
N GLY A 457 26.25 44.00 14.03
CA GLY A 457 27.11 42.82 14.01
C GLY A 457 26.35 41.49 13.80
N PRO A 458 27.08 40.43 13.41
CA PRO A 458 26.48 39.13 13.06
C PRO A 458 25.78 38.47 14.26
N TYR A 459 26.36 38.57 15.46
CA TYR A 459 25.82 37.90 16.65
C TYR A 459 24.49 38.52 17.09
N ALA A 460 24.38 39.85 17.11
CA ALA A 460 23.13 40.52 17.49
C ALA A 460 21.99 40.18 16.53
N LYS A 461 22.28 40.03 15.23
CA LYS A 461 21.31 39.61 14.22
C LYS A 461 20.90 38.15 14.41
N ALA A 462 21.87 37.25 14.61
CA ALA A 462 21.61 35.84 14.85
C ALA A 462 20.77 35.61 16.11
N ARG A 463 21.10 36.32 17.18
CA ARG A 463 20.34 36.28 18.43
C ARG A 463 18.91 36.81 18.24
N ALA A 464 18.72 37.94 17.57
CA ALA A 464 17.39 38.49 17.32
C ALA A 464 16.50 37.55 16.50
N LEU A 465 17.06 36.85 15.50
CA LEU A 465 16.34 35.84 14.73
C LEU A 465 16.03 34.60 15.58
N SER A 466 16.96 34.16 16.43
CA SER A 466 16.70 33.09 17.41
C SER A 466 15.56 33.45 18.36
N ASP A 467 15.57 34.67 18.89
CA ASP A 467 14.53 35.20 19.78
C ASP A 467 13.17 35.24 19.08
N TYR A 468 13.13 35.61 17.79
CA TYR A 468 11.89 35.66 17.03
C TYR A 468 11.16 34.29 16.98
N PHE A 469 11.89 33.19 16.82
CA PHE A 469 11.30 31.85 16.80
C PHE A 469 10.99 31.31 18.21
N THR A 470 11.83 31.64 19.20
CA THR A 470 11.77 31.04 20.53
C THR A 470 10.88 31.81 21.52
N ASP A 471 10.59 33.08 21.25
CA ASP A 471 9.65 33.87 22.02
C ASP A 471 8.20 33.45 21.70
N ARG A 472 7.51 32.92 22.71
CA ARG A 472 6.10 32.49 22.60
C ARG A 472 5.16 33.64 22.22
N ALA A 473 5.51 34.90 22.48
CA ALA A 473 4.71 36.05 22.05
C ALA A 473 4.55 36.10 20.52
N ASN A 474 5.50 35.51 19.77
CA ASN A 474 5.42 35.45 18.32
C ASN A 474 4.48 34.34 17.80
N GLY A 475 3.95 33.46 18.66
CA GLY A 475 2.89 32.51 18.32
C GLY A 475 3.35 31.23 17.59
N PHE A 476 4.65 30.91 17.64
CA PHE A 476 5.20 29.67 17.11
C PHE A 476 4.81 28.47 17.97
N ASN A 477 4.37 27.38 17.32
CA ASN A 477 3.99 26.13 17.95
C ASN A 477 4.65 24.93 17.28
N TYR A 478 5.07 23.95 18.08
CA TYR A 478 5.62 22.71 17.56
C TYR A 478 4.50 21.73 17.17
N SER A 479 4.53 21.21 15.96
CA SER A 479 3.58 20.21 15.46
C SER A 479 4.21 19.33 14.37
N LEU A 480 4.11 18.01 14.55
CA LEU A 480 4.45 17.01 13.52
C LEU A 480 3.38 16.89 12.42
N SER A 481 2.22 17.55 12.61
CA SER A 481 1.14 17.66 11.61
C SER A 481 0.98 19.13 11.23
N THR A 482 1.45 19.48 10.04
CA THR A 482 1.34 20.85 9.50
C THR A 482 0.26 20.90 8.43
N LYS A 483 -0.31 22.09 8.23
CA LYS A 483 -1.17 22.37 7.09
C LYS A 483 -0.29 22.91 5.96
N SER A 484 -0.47 22.43 4.74
CA SER A 484 0.04 23.10 3.55
C SER A 484 -0.66 24.45 3.42
N GLY A 485 0.07 25.50 3.06
CA GLY A 485 -0.53 26.79 2.71
C GLY A 485 -0.74 26.91 1.20
N ASP A 486 -1.21 28.08 0.78
CA ASP A 486 -1.58 28.41 -0.59
C ASP A 486 -0.64 29.46 -1.22
N SER A 487 0.44 29.84 -0.53
CA SER A 487 1.33 30.92 -0.98
C SER A 487 2.30 30.50 -2.10
N GLY A 488 2.41 29.20 -2.40
CA GLY A 488 3.37 28.65 -3.35
C GLY A 488 4.82 28.60 -2.82
N SER A 489 5.02 28.84 -1.51
CA SER A 489 6.32 28.73 -0.84
C SER A 489 6.16 28.16 0.57
N ASP A 490 6.71 26.96 0.82
CA ASP A 490 6.67 26.29 2.12
C ASP A 490 7.25 27.15 3.26
N LEU A 491 8.24 28.00 2.94
CA LEU A 491 8.84 28.94 3.87
C LEU A 491 7.85 30.02 4.31
N VAL A 492 7.13 30.63 3.35
CA VAL A 492 6.14 31.67 3.62
C VAL A 492 4.94 31.09 4.37
N ASP A 493 4.53 29.88 3.99
CA ASP A 493 3.45 29.16 4.65
C ASP A 493 3.81 28.84 6.10
N PHE A 494 5.02 28.35 6.37
CA PHE A 494 5.47 28.11 7.75
C PHE A 494 5.53 29.40 8.58
N LEU A 495 6.13 30.48 8.06
CA LEU A 495 6.23 31.76 8.78
C LEU A 495 4.86 32.41 9.04
N THR A 496 3.86 32.08 8.21
CA THR A 496 2.48 32.57 8.35
C THR A 496 1.66 31.69 9.30
N ASN A 497 1.73 30.36 9.12
CA ASN A 497 1.01 29.38 9.93
C ASN A 497 1.57 29.25 11.35
N LYS A 498 2.88 29.52 11.50
CA LYS A 498 3.64 29.45 12.75
C LYS A 498 3.52 28.09 13.46
N ALA A 499 3.29 27.03 12.68
CA ALA A 499 3.19 25.66 13.16
C ALA A 499 4.05 24.76 12.28
N GLY A 500 5.01 24.08 12.91
CA GLY A 500 5.98 23.23 12.22
C GLY A 500 6.74 22.36 13.20
N PHE A 501 7.67 21.55 12.71
CA PHE A 501 8.61 20.80 13.54
C PHE A 501 10.04 21.23 13.22
N CYS A 502 11.04 20.63 13.87
CA CYS A 502 12.43 21.12 13.89
C CYS A 502 13.00 21.49 12.51
N GLN A 503 12.59 20.77 11.46
CA GLN A 503 13.00 21.05 10.08
C GLN A 503 12.55 22.42 9.57
N GLN A 504 11.28 22.79 9.73
CA GLN A 504 10.79 24.07 9.24
C GLN A 504 11.41 25.23 10.03
N TYR A 505 11.58 25.06 11.34
CA TYR A 505 12.26 26.05 12.19
C TYR A 505 13.72 26.25 11.74
N ALA A 506 14.50 25.16 11.64
CA ALA A 506 15.89 25.23 11.22
C ALA A 506 16.05 25.75 9.79
N ALA A 507 15.21 25.28 8.85
CA ALA A 507 15.24 25.72 7.47
C ALA A 507 14.92 27.22 7.32
N ALA A 508 13.92 27.71 8.06
CA ALA A 508 13.53 29.12 8.03
C ALA A 508 14.59 30.01 8.69
N MET A 509 15.06 29.65 9.88
CA MET A 509 16.11 30.43 10.55
C MET A 509 17.41 30.45 9.74
N GLY A 510 17.80 29.32 9.15
CA GLY A 510 19.00 29.22 8.31
C GLY A 510 18.98 30.23 7.16
N ILE A 511 17.88 30.30 6.41
CA ILE A 511 17.81 31.22 5.25
C ILE A 511 17.65 32.67 5.69
N MET A 512 16.93 32.92 6.80
CA MET A 512 16.81 34.26 7.39
C MET A 512 18.15 34.81 7.88
N LEU A 513 19.04 33.96 8.42
CA LEU A 513 20.40 34.35 8.78
C LEU A 513 21.22 34.78 7.55
N ARG A 514 21.13 34.02 6.44
CA ARG A 514 21.82 34.37 5.18
C ARG A 514 21.35 35.72 4.64
N ILE A 515 20.04 35.94 4.62
CA ILE A 515 19.44 37.23 4.25
C ILE A 515 19.94 38.37 5.16
N ALA A 516 20.14 38.09 6.45
CA ALA A 516 20.69 39.06 7.41
C ALA A 516 22.21 39.30 7.25
N GLY A 517 22.88 38.58 6.35
CA GLY A 517 24.32 38.64 6.11
C GLY A 517 25.15 37.82 7.10
N VAL A 518 24.56 36.81 7.75
CA VAL A 518 25.25 35.89 8.66
C VAL A 518 25.40 34.54 7.96
N PRO A 519 26.64 34.03 7.74
CA PRO A 519 26.81 32.75 7.07
C PRO A 519 26.20 31.63 7.92
N ALA A 520 25.35 30.81 7.32
CA ALA A 520 24.56 29.82 8.05
C ALA A 520 24.39 28.52 7.27
N ARG A 521 24.29 27.40 7.99
CA ARG A 521 24.01 26.06 7.47
C ARG A 521 23.02 25.33 8.36
N VAL A 522 22.20 24.46 7.76
CA VAL A 522 21.27 23.61 8.52
C VAL A 522 21.97 22.31 8.86
N VAL A 523 21.76 21.81 10.06
CA VAL A 523 22.39 20.61 10.56
C VAL A 523 21.34 19.61 11.00
N LEU A 524 21.55 18.35 10.62
CA LEU A 524 20.73 17.21 11.00
C LEU A 524 21.54 16.30 11.92
N GLY A 525 20.88 15.75 12.92
CA GLY A 525 21.54 14.92 13.89
C GLY A 525 20.62 14.51 15.03
N TYR A 526 21.15 14.47 16.23
CA TYR A 526 20.44 13.98 17.40
C TYR A 526 20.58 14.91 18.60
N THR A 527 19.47 15.11 19.30
CA THR A 527 19.45 15.57 20.70
C THR A 527 19.78 14.43 21.64
N HIS A 528 19.98 14.73 22.91
CA HIS A 528 20.17 13.71 23.93
C HIS A 528 19.62 14.17 25.28
N ALA A 529 19.09 13.23 26.04
CA ALA A 529 18.74 13.47 27.43
C ALA A 529 19.97 13.82 28.28
N ALA A 530 19.75 14.40 29.46
CA ALA A 530 20.82 14.58 30.43
C ALA A 530 21.46 13.21 30.75
N PRO A 531 22.80 13.12 30.80
CA PRO A 531 23.49 11.90 31.21
C PRO A 531 23.04 11.44 32.59
N ASP A 532 22.96 10.12 32.80
CA ASP A 532 22.72 9.54 34.11
C ASP A 532 23.91 9.72 35.07
N ASN A 533 23.81 9.18 36.29
CA ASN A 533 24.87 9.28 37.30
C ASN A 533 26.20 8.66 36.85
N ASN A 534 26.18 7.76 35.87
CA ASN A 534 27.33 7.08 35.29
C ASN A 534 27.81 7.79 34.01
N GLY A 535 27.25 8.95 33.67
CA GLY A 535 27.58 9.71 32.46
C GLY A 535 27.01 9.09 31.18
N ALA A 536 26.04 8.17 31.27
CA ALA A 536 25.48 7.46 30.13
C ALA A 536 24.11 7.99 29.71
N PHE A 537 23.83 7.95 28.40
CA PHE A 537 22.50 8.19 27.83
C PHE A 537 22.33 7.41 26.53
N THR A 538 21.09 7.08 26.20
CA THR A 538 20.73 6.39 24.96
C THR A 538 20.07 7.36 24.01
N VAL A 539 20.49 7.32 22.74
CA VAL A 539 19.89 8.06 21.64
C VAL A 539 19.06 7.12 20.79
N SER A 540 17.87 7.58 20.40
CA SER A 540 16.89 6.86 19.61
C SER A 540 16.44 7.68 18.40
N THR A 541 15.66 7.08 17.51
CA THR A 541 15.03 7.76 16.37
C THR A 541 14.15 8.94 16.78
N ASN A 542 13.61 8.95 18.01
CA ASN A 542 12.84 10.08 18.52
C ASN A 542 13.69 11.29 18.87
N ASP A 543 14.98 11.09 19.11
CA ASP A 543 15.89 12.16 19.48
C ASP A 543 16.45 12.86 18.24
N ALA A 544 16.06 12.41 17.05
CA ALA A 544 16.44 13.01 15.78
C ALA A 544 16.00 14.47 15.69
N HIS A 545 16.91 15.36 15.31
CA HIS A 545 16.70 16.80 15.39
C HIS A 545 17.39 17.58 14.27
N ALA A 546 16.88 18.79 14.03
CA ALA A 546 17.46 19.75 13.10
C ALA A 546 17.69 21.09 13.79
N TRP A 547 18.86 21.68 13.60
CA TRP A 547 19.22 23.01 14.11
C TRP A 547 19.99 23.80 13.05
N VAL A 548 20.42 25.01 13.39
CA VAL A 548 21.21 25.87 12.51
C VAL A 548 22.58 26.11 13.12
N GLU A 549 23.62 26.15 12.30
CA GLU A 549 24.92 26.67 12.72
C GLU A 549 25.21 27.97 11.99
N ALA A 550 25.57 28.99 12.75
CA ALA A 550 26.02 30.28 12.23
C ALA A 550 27.54 30.39 12.36
N TYR A 551 28.21 30.87 11.32
CA TYR A 551 29.66 31.05 11.33
C TYR A 551 30.04 32.43 11.90
N PHE A 552 30.98 32.42 12.85
CA PHE A 552 31.58 33.64 13.41
C PHE A 552 33.09 33.61 13.19
N SER A 553 33.64 34.68 12.63
CA SER A 553 35.07 34.78 12.33
C SER A 553 35.91 34.54 13.59
N GLY A 554 36.90 33.65 13.49
CA GLY A 554 37.75 33.21 14.60
C GLY A 554 37.13 32.16 15.53
N GLN A 555 35.79 32.08 15.66
CA GLN A 555 35.10 31.14 16.54
C GLN A 555 34.62 29.86 15.81
N GLY A 556 34.34 29.97 14.50
CA GLY A 556 33.85 28.87 13.68
C GLY A 556 32.33 28.74 13.66
N TRP A 557 31.84 27.53 13.42
CA TRP A 557 30.41 27.20 13.36
C TRP A 557 29.82 27.01 14.76
N ILE A 558 28.86 27.87 15.13
CA ILE A 558 28.23 27.90 16.45
C ILE A 558 26.74 27.56 16.34
N PRO A 559 26.22 26.60 17.11
CA PRO A 559 24.82 26.17 16.98
C PRO A 559 23.83 27.19 17.56
N PHE A 560 22.71 27.35 16.86
CA PHE A 560 21.50 28.05 17.26
C PHE A 560 20.30 27.14 17.00
N ASP A 561 19.46 26.96 18.02
CA ASP A 561 18.25 26.15 17.88
C ASP A 561 17.01 27.06 17.91
N PRO A 562 16.31 27.22 16.78
CA PRO A 562 15.04 27.97 16.73
C PRO A 562 13.86 27.19 17.32
N THR A 563 14.03 25.90 17.64
CA THR A 563 12.92 25.01 17.99
C THR A 563 12.61 25.09 19.49
N PRO A 564 11.37 25.45 19.88
CA PRO A 564 10.97 25.46 21.29
C PRO A 564 10.68 24.02 21.78
N LEU A 565 11.73 23.24 22.05
CA LEU A 565 11.63 21.83 22.45
C LEU A 565 11.11 21.60 23.88
N ALA A 566 10.99 22.64 24.69
CA ALA A 566 10.57 22.54 26.09
C ALA A 566 9.16 21.92 26.24
N GLY A 567 9.08 20.76 26.91
CA GLY A 567 7.83 20.07 27.24
C GLY A 567 7.32 19.07 26.19
N ILE A 568 8.15 18.67 25.22
CA ILE A 568 7.79 17.73 24.16
C ILE A 568 8.34 16.33 24.49
N ASN A 569 7.54 15.28 24.22
CA ASN A 569 7.99 13.89 24.38
C ASN A 569 8.96 13.51 23.24
N GLY A 570 10.24 13.33 23.55
CA GLY A 570 11.28 12.87 22.60
C GLY A 570 12.02 14.03 21.92
N GLY A 571 12.89 14.70 22.68
CA GLY A 571 13.69 15.82 22.21
C GLY A 571 14.12 16.66 23.41
N ALA A 572 15.40 16.60 23.76
CA ALA A 572 15.93 17.36 24.89
C ALA A 572 16.61 18.63 24.38
N GLN A 573 16.21 19.77 24.93
CA GLN A 573 16.79 21.05 24.57
C GLN A 573 18.22 21.14 25.13
N ALA A 574 19.21 21.34 24.25
CA ALA A 574 20.58 21.57 24.70
C ALA A 574 20.69 22.94 25.37
N ASN A 575 21.51 23.02 26.41
CA ASN A 575 21.85 24.30 27.02
C ASN A 575 22.89 25.01 26.15
N LEU A 576 22.49 26.08 25.45
CA LEU A 576 23.37 26.91 24.62
C LEU A 576 23.59 28.27 25.31
N PRO A 577 24.72 28.49 26.04
CA PRO A 577 24.91 29.68 26.87
C PRO A 577 24.86 31.02 26.11
N TRP A 578 25.31 31.03 24.85
CA TRP A 578 25.27 32.20 23.98
C TRP A 578 23.88 32.45 23.37
N ALA A 579 22.97 31.48 23.47
CA ALA A 579 21.63 31.58 22.94
C ALA A 579 20.60 30.83 23.81
N PRO A 580 20.40 31.24 25.08
CA PRO A 580 19.48 30.56 25.98
C PRO A 580 18.03 30.71 25.51
N HIS A 581 17.21 29.69 25.78
CA HIS A 581 15.77 29.77 25.55
C HIS A 581 15.08 30.43 26.76
N PRO A 582 13.97 31.17 26.54
CA PRO A 582 13.18 31.71 27.63
C PRO A 582 12.68 30.57 28.54
N ARG A 583 13.02 30.62 29.84
CA ARG A 583 12.56 29.61 30.81
C ARG A 583 11.07 29.78 31.09
N VAL A 584 10.34 28.68 31.18
CA VAL A 584 8.95 28.69 31.67
C VAL A 584 9.01 28.91 33.18
N SER A 585 8.46 30.01 33.69
CA SER A 585 8.31 30.21 35.14
C SER A 585 7.46 29.07 35.71
N GLY A 586 8.08 28.18 36.49
CA GLY A 586 7.43 27.00 37.07
C GLY A 586 8.34 25.78 37.26
N GLU A 587 9.57 25.80 36.76
CA GLU A 587 10.52 24.70 36.92
C GLU A 587 11.46 24.97 38.11
N THR A 588 11.20 24.31 39.24
CA THR A 588 11.99 24.40 40.46
C THR A 588 13.39 23.78 40.30
N ASP A 589 14.37 24.53 40.78
CA ASP A 589 15.78 24.18 41.01
C ASP A 589 15.93 22.82 41.76
N PRO A 590 16.80 21.88 41.33
CA PRO A 590 17.04 20.64 42.05
C PRO A 590 17.93 20.90 43.27
N GLY A 591 17.34 21.42 44.34
CA GLY A 591 18.10 21.85 45.52
C GLY A 591 17.32 21.99 46.83
N VAL A 592 16.19 21.30 47.03
CA VAL A 592 15.53 21.22 48.35
C VAL A 592 14.84 19.86 48.52
N PRO A 593 15.09 19.10 49.61
CA PRO A 593 14.38 17.83 49.85
C PRO A 593 12.95 18.15 50.30
N THR A 594 11.99 18.01 49.40
CA THR A 594 10.57 18.13 49.76
C THR A 594 9.98 16.75 49.98
N ILE A 595 9.58 16.52 51.23
CA ILE A 595 8.96 15.32 51.77
C ILE A 595 7.71 14.96 50.96
N SER A 596 7.70 13.75 50.39
CA SER A 596 6.51 13.12 49.83
C SER A 596 5.42 13.01 50.88
N THR A 597 4.35 13.79 50.76
CA THR A 597 3.09 13.53 51.43
C THR A 597 2.01 13.24 50.38
N SER A 598 1.75 11.95 50.23
CA SER A 598 0.53 11.42 49.68
C SER A 598 -0.68 11.99 50.44
N SER A 599 -1.57 12.68 49.73
CA SER A 599 -3.00 12.64 50.04
C SER A 599 -3.83 13.06 48.84
N ARG A 600 -4.46 12.05 48.24
CA ARG A 600 -5.66 12.22 47.43
C ARG A 600 -6.78 12.76 48.33
N PRO A 601 -7.64 13.64 47.81
CA PRO A 601 -9.07 13.41 47.99
C PRO A 601 -9.82 13.44 46.67
N SER A 602 -10.68 12.43 46.52
CA SER A 602 -11.80 12.45 45.59
C SER A 602 -12.83 13.48 46.09
N GLY A 603 -13.35 14.31 45.18
CA GLY A 603 -14.49 15.19 45.45
C GLY A 603 -14.99 15.77 44.13
N GLY A 604 -16.13 15.28 43.64
CA GLY A 604 -16.77 15.81 42.45
C GLY A 604 -17.63 17.03 42.75
N SER A 605 -17.77 17.92 41.77
CA SER A 605 -19.08 18.42 41.34
C SER A 605 -18.99 19.23 40.04
N THR A 606 -19.86 18.86 39.10
CA THR A 606 -20.68 19.67 38.19
C THR A 606 -20.10 20.84 37.35
N ALA A 607 -20.25 20.63 36.04
CA ALA A 607 -20.78 21.54 35.01
C ALA A 607 -19.99 22.81 34.59
N SER A 608 -19.52 22.81 33.34
CA SER A 608 -20.06 23.73 32.31
C SER A 608 -19.57 23.32 30.91
N THR A 609 -20.46 22.69 30.15
CA THR A 609 -20.28 22.46 28.71
C THR A 609 -20.74 23.71 27.98
N ALA A 610 -19.80 24.61 27.66
CA ALA A 610 -20.07 25.73 26.77
C ALA A 610 -19.79 25.31 25.32
N ASN A 611 -20.87 25.04 24.59
CA ASN A 611 -20.90 24.94 23.14
C ASN A 611 -20.37 26.22 22.48
N ALA A 612 -19.37 26.11 21.61
CA ALA A 612 -19.09 27.09 20.57
C ALA A 612 -19.25 26.40 19.21
N ALA A 613 -20.19 26.93 18.45
CA ALA A 613 -20.77 26.35 17.25
C ALA A 613 -19.78 26.25 16.08
N ALA A 614 -19.67 25.05 15.50
CA ALA A 614 -19.21 24.87 14.13
C ALA A 614 -20.36 25.19 13.16
N PRO A 615 -20.12 25.84 12.01
CA PRO A 615 -21.16 26.09 11.02
C PRO A 615 -21.55 24.76 10.39
N THR A 616 -22.73 24.25 10.77
CA THR A 616 -23.38 23.14 10.09
C THR A 616 -24.01 23.67 8.80
N THR A 617 -23.21 23.76 7.73
CA THR A 617 -23.77 23.72 6.38
C THR A 617 -24.48 22.38 6.21
N ARG A 618 -25.82 22.40 6.32
CA ARG A 618 -26.71 21.32 5.86
C ARG A 618 -26.42 21.07 4.37
N ARG A 619 -25.56 20.09 4.08
CA ARG A 619 -25.45 19.53 2.74
C ARG A 619 -26.59 18.52 2.55
N SER A 620 -27.46 18.87 1.60
CA SER A 620 -28.62 18.13 1.10
C SER A 620 -28.49 16.61 1.11
N GLY A 621 -29.49 15.93 1.67
CA GLY A 621 -29.66 14.47 1.69
C GLY A 621 -29.89 13.79 0.33
N VAL A 622 -29.51 14.42 -0.78
CA VAL A 622 -29.64 13.87 -2.13
C VAL A 622 -28.55 12.83 -2.42
N THR A 623 -27.32 13.02 -1.90
CA THR A 623 -26.18 12.11 -2.16
C THR A 623 -26.32 10.74 -1.48
N GLY A 624 -26.99 10.68 -0.32
CA GLY A 624 -27.27 9.43 0.39
C GLY A 624 -28.32 8.56 -0.31
N ILE A 625 -29.30 9.19 -0.96
CA ILE A 625 -30.37 8.48 -1.69
C ILE A 625 -29.83 7.93 -3.01
N VAL A 626 -29.00 8.70 -3.74
CA VAL A 626 -28.38 8.23 -5.00
C VAL A 626 -27.43 7.05 -4.76
N THR A 627 -26.65 7.07 -3.67
CA THR A 627 -25.77 5.95 -3.32
C THR A 627 -26.58 4.71 -2.92
N LEU A 628 -27.63 4.83 -2.10
CA LEU A 628 -28.51 3.73 -1.75
C LEU A 628 -29.23 3.11 -2.97
N ILE A 629 -29.72 3.95 -3.88
CA ILE A 629 -30.34 3.51 -5.15
C ILE A 629 -29.33 2.73 -6.01
N GLY A 630 -28.08 3.18 -6.07
CA GLY A 630 -27.00 2.47 -6.76
C GLY A 630 -26.74 1.07 -6.20
N TRP A 631 -26.75 0.92 -4.88
CA TRP A 631 -26.60 -0.39 -4.22
C TRP A 631 -27.77 -1.34 -4.49
N VAL A 632 -29.00 -0.84 -4.42
CA VAL A 632 -30.22 -1.61 -4.67
C VAL A 632 -30.27 -2.05 -6.14
N LEU A 633 -30.00 -1.14 -7.09
CA LEU A 633 -29.92 -1.47 -8.51
C LEU A 633 -28.80 -2.48 -8.80
N GLY A 634 -27.61 -2.29 -8.24
CA GLY A 634 -26.48 -3.23 -8.39
C GLY A 634 -26.81 -4.63 -7.89
N SER A 635 -27.43 -4.73 -6.71
CA SER A 635 -27.85 -6.00 -6.12
C SER A 635 -28.96 -6.69 -6.93
N LEU A 636 -29.91 -5.91 -7.47
CA LEU A 636 -30.97 -6.43 -8.34
C LEU A 636 -30.42 -6.93 -9.68
N VAL A 637 -29.42 -6.26 -10.25
CA VAL A 637 -28.74 -6.70 -11.48
C VAL A 637 -27.99 -8.02 -11.24
N VAL A 638 -27.27 -8.14 -10.11
CA VAL A 638 -26.55 -9.38 -9.75
C VAL A 638 -27.52 -10.53 -9.51
N LEU A 639 -28.60 -10.30 -8.76
CA LEU A 639 -29.63 -11.31 -8.52
C LEU A 639 -30.33 -11.71 -9.82
N GLY A 640 -30.65 -10.74 -10.67
CA GLY A 640 -31.19 -10.94 -12.00
C GLY A 640 -30.26 -11.78 -12.89
N LEU A 641 -28.95 -11.50 -12.87
CA LEU A 641 -27.95 -12.32 -13.58
C LEU A 641 -27.92 -13.75 -13.04
N ILE A 642 -27.94 -13.97 -11.72
CA ILE A 642 -27.90 -15.31 -11.10
C ILE A 642 -29.10 -16.17 -11.53
N THR A 643 -30.29 -15.59 -11.72
CA THR A 643 -31.50 -16.35 -12.09
C THR A 643 -31.77 -16.40 -13.59
N LEU A 644 -31.49 -15.32 -14.32
CA LEU A 644 -31.82 -15.21 -15.74
C LEU A 644 -30.82 -15.99 -16.61
N VAL A 645 -29.56 -16.06 -16.17
CA VAL A 645 -28.49 -16.75 -16.90
C VAL A 645 -28.76 -18.26 -17.03
N PRO A 646 -29.09 -19.02 -15.96
CA PRO A 646 -29.41 -20.44 -16.06
C PRO A 646 -30.74 -20.69 -16.78
N ALA A 647 -31.78 -19.91 -16.49
CA ALA A 647 -33.10 -20.01 -17.12
C ALA A 647 -33.02 -19.85 -18.64
N THR A 648 -32.30 -18.84 -19.13
CA THR A 648 -32.15 -18.59 -20.57
C THR A 648 -31.34 -19.68 -21.27
N THR A 649 -30.30 -20.24 -20.64
CA THR A 649 -29.59 -21.41 -21.20
C THR A 649 -30.46 -22.64 -21.29
N ARG A 650 -31.27 -22.92 -20.28
CA ARG A 650 -32.18 -24.07 -20.27
C ARG A 650 -33.27 -23.93 -21.33
N TRP A 651 -33.83 -22.73 -21.47
CA TRP A 651 -34.80 -22.41 -22.53
C TRP A 651 -34.20 -22.56 -23.94
N ARG A 652 -32.98 -22.04 -24.18
CA ARG A 652 -32.31 -22.19 -25.48
C ARG A 652 -32.01 -23.65 -25.80
N ARG A 653 -31.49 -24.44 -24.84
CA ARG A 653 -31.24 -25.88 -25.01
C ARG A 653 -32.52 -26.63 -25.36
N ARG A 654 -33.61 -26.35 -24.63
CA ARG A 654 -34.93 -26.93 -24.91
C ARG A 654 -35.41 -26.59 -26.31
N ARG A 655 -35.34 -25.31 -26.72
CA ARG A 655 -35.76 -24.86 -28.05
C ARG A 655 -34.92 -25.49 -29.17
N ALA A 656 -33.62 -25.66 -28.96
CA ALA A 656 -32.74 -26.35 -29.90
C ALA A 656 -33.09 -27.84 -30.04
N ARG A 657 -33.34 -28.53 -28.92
CA ARG A 657 -33.73 -29.97 -28.92
C ARG A 657 -35.08 -30.21 -29.57
N LEU A 658 -36.07 -29.38 -29.29
CA LEU A 658 -37.39 -29.48 -29.92
C LEU A 658 -37.33 -29.22 -31.43
N ARG A 659 -36.44 -28.33 -31.89
CA ARG A 659 -36.19 -28.13 -33.34
C ARG A 659 -35.47 -29.32 -33.96
N ALA A 660 -34.46 -29.89 -33.29
CA ALA A 660 -33.74 -31.06 -33.77
C ALA A 660 -34.65 -32.30 -33.85
N ALA A 661 -35.58 -32.46 -32.92
CA ALA A 661 -36.58 -33.53 -32.93
C ALA A 661 -37.54 -33.44 -34.14
N GLY A 662 -37.82 -32.22 -34.61
CA GLY A 662 -38.60 -32.00 -35.84
C GLY A 662 -37.96 -32.61 -37.09
N LEU A 663 -36.68 -33.00 -37.04
CA LEU A 663 -35.93 -33.66 -38.11
C LEU A 663 -35.98 -35.21 -38.02
N GLY A 664 -36.81 -35.78 -37.13
CA GLY A 664 -37.03 -37.23 -37.04
C GLY A 664 -36.16 -37.99 -36.03
N ASP A 665 -35.36 -37.30 -35.22
CA ASP A 665 -34.50 -37.92 -34.20
C ASP A 665 -35.17 -37.87 -32.80
N PRO A 666 -35.44 -39.02 -32.14
CA PRO A 666 -36.02 -39.07 -30.79
C PRO A 666 -35.01 -38.83 -29.65
N ASP A 667 -33.70 -38.92 -29.89
CA ASP A 667 -32.67 -38.74 -28.84
C ASP A 667 -32.69 -37.34 -28.17
N PRO A 668 -32.90 -36.22 -28.91
CA PRO A 668 -33.08 -34.91 -28.32
C PRO A 668 -34.28 -34.81 -27.37
N LEU A 669 -35.37 -35.54 -27.63
CA LEU A 669 -36.55 -35.60 -26.76
C LEU A 669 -36.27 -36.39 -25.50
N TRP A 670 -35.55 -37.50 -25.61
CA TRP A 670 -35.12 -38.30 -24.46
C TRP A 670 -34.18 -37.51 -23.53
N ALA A 671 -33.25 -36.75 -24.10
CA ALA A 671 -32.38 -35.86 -23.34
C ALA A 671 -33.15 -34.72 -22.64
N GLU A 672 -34.23 -34.24 -23.25
CA GLU A 672 -35.10 -33.23 -22.65
C GLU A 672 -35.93 -33.78 -21.49
N LEU A 673 -36.46 -35.00 -21.63
CA LEU A 673 -37.13 -35.71 -20.54
C LEU A 673 -36.18 -35.94 -19.35
N SER A 674 -34.96 -36.39 -19.63
CA SER A 674 -33.90 -36.58 -18.63
C SER A 674 -33.62 -35.29 -17.86
N ASP A 675 -33.37 -34.18 -18.56
CA ASP A 675 -33.08 -32.89 -17.94
C ASP A 675 -34.28 -32.38 -17.13
N THR A 676 -35.51 -32.53 -17.64
CA THR A 676 -36.73 -32.14 -16.90
C THR A 676 -36.93 -32.98 -15.64
N ALA A 677 -36.68 -34.28 -15.69
CA ALA A 677 -36.76 -35.14 -14.51
C ALA A 677 -35.70 -34.74 -13.46
N VAL A 678 -34.46 -34.47 -13.87
CA VAL A 678 -33.41 -33.98 -12.97
C VAL A 678 -33.75 -32.61 -12.38
N ASP A 679 -34.29 -31.68 -13.18
CA ASP A 679 -34.71 -30.35 -12.74
C ASP A 679 -35.85 -30.42 -11.70
N LEU A 680 -36.73 -31.41 -11.82
CA LEU A 680 -37.82 -31.68 -10.87
C LEU A 680 -37.37 -32.51 -9.66
N GLY A 681 -36.09 -32.87 -9.57
CA GLY A 681 -35.49 -33.54 -8.41
C GLY A 681 -35.54 -35.07 -8.45
N TYR A 682 -35.87 -35.68 -9.60
CA TYR A 682 -35.77 -37.12 -9.78
C TYR A 682 -34.31 -37.55 -9.97
N VAL A 683 -33.93 -38.71 -9.44
CA VAL A 683 -32.58 -39.27 -9.59
C VAL A 683 -32.49 -40.05 -10.90
N TRP A 684 -31.99 -39.38 -11.94
CA TRP A 684 -31.77 -39.97 -13.26
C TRP A 684 -30.41 -40.67 -13.32
N SER A 685 -30.39 -41.98 -13.59
CA SER A 685 -29.17 -42.75 -13.79
C SER A 685 -28.93 -43.00 -15.27
N ALA A 686 -27.73 -42.68 -15.76
CA ALA A 686 -27.32 -42.98 -17.14
C ALA A 686 -27.14 -44.48 -17.41
N ALA A 687 -27.10 -45.32 -16.36
CA ALA A 687 -26.98 -46.77 -16.48
C ALA A 687 -28.32 -47.49 -16.77
N ARG A 688 -29.47 -46.79 -16.65
CA ARG A 688 -30.77 -47.39 -16.96
C ARG A 688 -31.05 -47.33 -18.47
N SER A 689 -31.48 -48.45 -19.05
CA SER A 689 -31.98 -48.47 -20.43
C SER A 689 -33.29 -47.66 -20.57
N PRO A 690 -33.67 -47.21 -21.78
CA PRO A 690 -34.94 -46.54 -22.00
C PRO A 690 -36.15 -47.33 -21.46
N ARG A 691 -36.20 -48.64 -21.69
CA ARG A 691 -37.19 -49.55 -21.08
C ARG A 691 -37.19 -49.50 -19.55
N GLN A 692 -36.03 -49.56 -18.91
CA GLN A 692 -35.93 -49.49 -17.45
C GLN A 692 -36.36 -48.13 -16.89
N VAL A 693 -36.05 -47.04 -17.59
CA VAL A 693 -36.53 -45.70 -17.24
C VAL A 693 -38.06 -45.62 -17.37
N SER A 694 -38.64 -46.18 -18.44
CA SER A 694 -40.09 -46.22 -18.63
C SER A 694 -40.82 -46.96 -17.51
N GLY A 695 -40.33 -48.12 -17.08
CA GLY A 695 -40.92 -48.88 -15.96
C GLY A 695 -40.68 -48.24 -14.59
N TRP A 696 -39.59 -47.49 -14.42
CA TRP A 696 -39.33 -46.77 -13.17
C TRP A 696 -40.15 -45.49 -13.04
N LEU A 697 -40.13 -44.64 -14.06
CA LEU A 697 -40.82 -43.35 -14.05
C LEU A 697 -42.32 -43.51 -14.33
N GLY A 698 -42.71 -44.54 -15.08
CA GLY A 698 -44.10 -44.94 -15.34
C GLY A 698 -44.89 -45.28 -14.08
N ARG A 699 -44.23 -45.80 -13.03
CA ARG A 699 -44.85 -46.02 -11.71
C ARG A 699 -45.15 -44.74 -10.94
N GLN A 700 -44.64 -43.60 -11.41
CA GLN A 700 -44.83 -42.29 -10.78
C GLN A 700 -45.71 -41.36 -11.63
N VAL A 701 -46.42 -41.88 -12.63
CA VAL A 701 -47.33 -41.10 -13.46
C VAL A 701 -48.62 -41.90 -13.69
N ASP A 702 -49.69 -41.23 -14.12
CA ASP A 702 -50.95 -41.87 -14.49
C ASP A 702 -50.85 -42.67 -15.80
N SER A 703 -51.81 -43.56 -16.04
CA SER A 703 -51.81 -44.48 -17.18
C SER A 703 -51.60 -43.79 -18.54
N PRO A 704 -52.21 -42.62 -18.86
CA PRO A 704 -51.98 -41.93 -20.12
C PRO A 704 -50.53 -41.44 -20.27
N ALA A 705 -49.93 -40.86 -19.23
CA ALA A 705 -48.54 -40.42 -19.26
C ALA A 705 -47.56 -41.62 -19.27
N ALA A 706 -47.90 -42.73 -18.62
CA ALA A 706 -47.12 -43.97 -18.69
C ALA A 706 -47.08 -44.54 -20.13
N GLN A 707 -48.20 -44.48 -20.86
CA GLN A 707 -48.27 -44.88 -22.27
C GLN A 707 -47.43 -43.96 -23.17
N SER A 708 -47.55 -42.63 -23.03
CA SER A 708 -46.70 -41.67 -23.76
C SER A 708 -45.21 -41.85 -23.45
N LEU A 709 -44.86 -42.18 -22.19
CA LEU A 709 -43.48 -42.48 -21.80
C LEU A 709 -42.97 -43.78 -22.44
N SER A 710 -43.81 -44.82 -22.50
CA SER A 710 -43.49 -46.08 -23.17
C SER A 710 -43.31 -45.88 -24.68
N SER A 711 -44.17 -45.10 -25.32
CA SER A 711 -44.06 -44.69 -26.73
C SER A 711 -42.70 -44.02 -27.00
N LEU A 712 -42.32 -43.03 -26.17
CA LEU A 712 -41.05 -42.34 -26.29
C LEU A 712 -39.84 -43.28 -26.09
N ALA A 713 -39.91 -44.18 -25.11
CA ALA A 713 -38.83 -45.15 -24.86
C ALA A 713 -38.65 -46.14 -26.03
N THR A 714 -39.76 -46.65 -26.58
CA THR A 714 -39.74 -47.54 -27.75
C THR A 714 -39.17 -46.82 -28.98
N ALA A 715 -39.54 -45.56 -29.21
CA ALA A 715 -39.00 -44.78 -30.33
C ALA A 715 -37.48 -44.59 -30.23
N VAL A 716 -36.95 -44.34 -29.03
CA VAL A 716 -35.51 -44.23 -28.79
C VAL A 716 -34.81 -45.57 -28.99
N GLU A 717 -35.43 -46.67 -28.56
CA GLU A 717 -34.88 -48.02 -28.79
C GLU A 717 -34.83 -48.37 -30.28
N LEU A 718 -35.91 -48.11 -31.01
CA LEU A 718 -35.94 -48.32 -32.46
C LEU A 718 -34.92 -47.43 -33.18
N ALA A 719 -34.81 -46.15 -32.82
CA ALA A 719 -33.83 -45.26 -33.46
C ALA A 719 -32.36 -45.67 -33.21
N ARG A 720 -32.07 -46.37 -32.11
CA ARG A 720 -30.72 -46.81 -31.75
C ARG A 720 -30.38 -48.22 -32.24
N TYR A 721 -31.36 -49.10 -32.38
CA TYR A 721 -31.14 -50.52 -32.62
C TYR A 721 -31.84 -51.07 -33.87
N ALA A 722 -32.80 -50.37 -34.47
CA ALA A 722 -33.47 -50.82 -35.69
C ALA A 722 -32.65 -50.45 -36.95
N PRO A 723 -32.67 -51.29 -38.00
CA PRO A 723 -31.96 -51.01 -39.26
C PRO A 723 -32.52 -49.80 -40.01
N GLU A 724 -33.82 -49.52 -39.88
CA GLU A 724 -34.48 -48.34 -40.48
C GLU A 724 -35.06 -47.43 -39.38
N ARG A 725 -34.92 -46.12 -39.56
CA ARG A 725 -35.39 -45.11 -38.60
C ARG A 725 -36.86 -44.77 -38.85
N PRO A 726 -37.77 -44.95 -37.87
CA PRO A 726 -39.17 -44.57 -38.04
C PRO A 726 -39.37 -43.05 -38.05
N ASN A 727 -40.16 -42.55 -39.02
CA ASN A 727 -40.56 -41.14 -39.15
C ASN A 727 -41.69 -40.78 -38.17
N ALA A 728 -41.38 -40.49 -36.91
CA ALA A 728 -42.40 -40.22 -35.87
C ALA A 728 -42.19 -38.87 -35.13
N SER A 729 -41.93 -37.76 -35.83
CA SER A 729 -41.50 -36.53 -35.14
C SER A 729 -42.62 -35.75 -34.40
N ALA A 730 -43.85 -35.73 -34.91
CA ALA A 730 -44.93 -34.90 -34.35
C ALA A 730 -45.62 -35.52 -33.12
N SER A 731 -45.90 -36.82 -33.14
CA SER A 731 -46.53 -37.54 -32.04
C SER A 731 -45.63 -37.61 -30.79
N LEU A 732 -44.31 -37.80 -30.98
CA LEU A 732 -43.35 -37.90 -29.88
C LEU A 732 -43.16 -36.58 -29.10
N VAL A 733 -43.34 -35.43 -29.76
CA VAL A 733 -43.33 -34.12 -29.07
C VAL A 733 -44.58 -33.95 -28.20
N ALA A 734 -45.73 -34.45 -28.65
CA ALA A 734 -46.95 -34.46 -27.84
C ALA A 734 -46.78 -35.41 -26.64
N ASP A 735 -46.23 -36.60 -26.85
CA ASP A 735 -45.93 -37.57 -25.79
C ASP A 735 -45.00 -36.99 -24.72
N LEU A 736 -43.90 -36.32 -25.13
CA LEU A 736 -43.02 -35.64 -24.19
C LEU A 736 -43.76 -34.57 -23.37
N ARG A 737 -44.64 -33.78 -23.99
CA ARG A 737 -45.41 -32.73 -23.28
C ARG A 737 -46.37 -33.32 -22.26
N THR A 738 -47.04 -34.43 -22.59
CA THR A 738 -47.93 -35.17 -21.68
C THR A 738 -47.16 -35.63 -20.44
N VAL A 739 -46.01 -36.30 -20.65
CA VAL A 739 -45.16 -36.78 -19.55
C VAL A 739 -44.62 -35.61 -18.70
N GLU A 740 -44.09 -34.55 -19.34
CA GLU A 740 -43.57 -33.40 -18.61
C GLU A 740 -44.64 -32.65 -17.81
N ALA A 741 -45.86 -32.52 -18.35
CA ALA A 741 -46.98 -31.86 -17.68
C ALA A 741 -47.33 -32.61 -16.39
N ARG A 742 -47.40 -33.94 -16.46
CA ARG A 742 -47.68 -34.80 -15.32
C ARG A 742 -46.57 -34.78 -14.26
N LEU A 743 -45.30 -34.89 -14.68
CA LEU A 743 -44.17 -34.79 -13.75
C LEU A 743 -44.13 -33.44 -13.03
N ARG A 744 -44.57 -32.36 -13.68
CA ARG A 744 -44.65 -31.03 -13.06
C ARG A 744 -45.83 -30.90 -12.11
N SER A 745 -46.99 -31.52 -12.40
CA SER A 745 -48.16 -31.44 -11.52
C SER A 745 -47.93 -32.11 -10.16
N GLU A 746 -47.07 -33.11 -10.11
CA GLU A 746 -46.73 -33.83 -8.86
C GLU A 746 -45.71 -33.08 -7.97
N ARG A 747 -45.24 -31.91 -8.39
CA ARG A 747 -44.26 -31.11 -7.64
C ARG A 747 -44.85 -29.80 -7.12
N SER A 748 -44.40 -29.41 -5.93
CA SER A 748 -44.80 -28.15 -5.28
C SER A 748 -44.45 -26.92 -6.13
N ARG A 749 -45.15 -25.79 -5.90
CA ARG A 749 -44.88 -24.53 -6.62
C ARG A 749 -43.43 -24.07 -6.49
N SER A 750 -42.80 -24.26 -5.32
CA SER A 750 -41.39 -23.89 -5.08
C SER A 750 -40.41 -24.72 -5.91
N VAL A 751 -40.63 -26.04 -6.03
CA VAL A 751 -39.79 -26.92 -6.87
C VAL A 751 -39.95 -26.56 -8.35
N ARG A 752 -41.16 -26.23 -8.80
CA ARG A 752 -41.42 -25.80 -10.19
C ARG A 752 -40.74 -24.47 -10.53
N ILE A 753 -40.78 -23.49 -9.63
CA ILE A 753 -40.09 -22.21 -9.81
C ILE A 753 -38.57 -22.41 -9.78
N GLY A 754 -38.06 -23.21 -8.83
CA GLY A 754 -36.65 -23.57 -8.75
C GLY A 754 -36.13 -24.26 -10.00
N ALA A 755 -36.90 -25.21 -10.56
CA ALA A 755 -36.58 -25.89 -11.81
C ALA A 755 -36.49 -24.93 -13.02
N ARG A 756 -37.22 -23.81 -13.00
CA ARG A 756 -37.20 -22.80 -14.08
C ARG A 756 -36.06 -21.79 -13.91
N LEU A 757 -35.83 -21.29 -12.70
CA LEU A 757 -34.84 -20.25 -12.42
C LEU A 757 -33.42 -20.82 -12.27
N LEU A 758 -33.28 -21.97 -11.61
CA LEU A 758 -31.99 -22.63 -11.30
C LEU A 758 -32.05 -24.13 -11.63
N PRO A 759 -32.16 -24.53 -12.91
CA PRO A 759 -32.28 -25.91 -13.33
C PRO A 759 -31.07 -26.75 -12.92
N ALA A 760 -31.31 -27.87 -12.23
CA ALA A 760 -30.27 -28.76 -11.72
C ALA A 760 -29.49 -29.49 -12.84
N SER A 761 -30.12 -29.70 -14.00
CA SER A 761 -29.53 -30.28 -15.21
C SER A 761 -28.33 -29.51 -15.75
N LEU A 762 -28.18 -28.23 -15.40
CA LEU A 762 -27.01 -27.42 -15.78
C LEU A 762 -25.80 -27.62 -14.85
N GLY A 763 -25.90 -28.48 -13.83
CA GLY A 763 -24.77 -28.90 -12.99
C GLY A 763 -24.58 -28.12 -11.68
N TRP A 764 -25.44 -27.14 -11.38
CA TRP A 764 -25.31 -26.27 -10.20
C TRP A 764 -25.46 -26.99 -8.85
N ARG A 765 -26.24 -28.08 -8.79
CA ARG A 765 -26.45 -28.86 -7.55
C ARG A 765 -25.25 -29.69 -7.11
N ARG A 766 -24.20 -29.85 -7.93
CA ARG A 766 -22.96 -30.51 -7.51
C ARG A 766 -22.17 -29.74 -6.45
N LEU A 767 -22.53 -28.48 -6.18
CA LEU A 767 -21.94 -27.64 -5.13
C LEU A 767 -22.60 -27.78 -3.74
N ARG A 768 -23.70 -28.54 -3.60
CA ARG A 768 -24.50 -28.60 -2.36
C ARG A 768 -24.42 -29.92 -1.57
N PHE A 769 -23.52 -30.83 -1.91
CA PHE A 769 -23.30 -32.06 -1.13
C PHE A 769 -21.97 -32.03 -0.37
N ALA A 770 -21.95 -31.24 0.70
CA ALA A 770 -20.98 -31.34 1.80
C ALA A 770 -21.67 -31.10 3.16
N VAL A 771 -22.93 -31.54 3.30
CA VAL A 771 -23.59 -31.63 4.61
C VAL A 771 -24.16 -33.04 4.74
N PRO A 772 -23.59 -33.89 5.61
CA PRO A 772 -24.19 -35.18 5.91
C PRO A 772 -25.46 -34.93 6.72
N ARG A 773 -26.62 -35.05 6.08
CA ARG A 773 -27.88 -35.24 6.81
C ARG A 773 -27.83 -36.62 7.44
N ARG A 774 -27.55 -36.68 8.74
CA ARG A 774 -27.80 -37.84 9.60
C ARG A 774 -29.21 -38.37 9.29
N ARG A 775 -29.29 -39.59 8.76
CA ARG A 775 -30.52 -40.39 8.83
C ARG A 775 -30.70 -40.76 10.30
N ARG A 776 -31.79 -40.28 10.93
CA ARG A 776 -32.35 -40.98 12.09
C ARG A 776 -32.95 -42.29 11.57
N ARG A 777 -32.67 -43.39 12.29
CA ARG A 777 -33.39 -44.66 12.15
C ARG A 777 -34.86 -44.45 12.49
#